data_AF-A0A9C9W6P2-F1
#
_entry.id   AF-A0A9C9W6P2-F1
#
_cell.length_a   1.000
_cell.length_b   1.000
_cell.length_c   1.000
_cell.angle_alpha   90.00
_cell.angle_beta   90.00
_cell.angle_gamma   90.00
#
_symmetry.space_group_name_H-M   'P 1'
#
loop_
_entity.id
_entity.type
_entity.pdbx_description
1 polymer ?
#
loop_
_entity_poly.entity_id
_entity_poly.type
_entity_poly.pdbx_seq_one_letter_code
_entity_poly.pdbx_strand_id
1 'polypeptide(L)'
;MTRRVAFLILYLFAGSLLGLALSGEAFADDHHHGLRIDSAKYEQEKDRFKVKGTADKRAEVSLYDADSDVLLATVSADKEGKWKYEERHPSAIPCRVRARSGDNSDEKAVEHADDFPGGCGLDDGGTPPPGGNPPPDAGLGKQTDFKILMNYELGMHCTGFEFAYCCVLPPYNSILAQVVKPESNGGAFPTLLEGDPNIGKDFVGRETVLRDKELDGNGNFRKYVVKYWHEAQPRNDGRGKPQSSTLISNVELNSLLMWNTTYDVAAVDANNALITGEYNGAYDVVQGDGTIEPIKDSYANGWLNHLYIYSDLEGGNPANSTLEKDKIRLGLPNLNASTPLSLQLPVNSGPAFHPVGPDGNNGPTDNVLTFSGESGTVVFTQARVLENLPVMLTSPRIWEALGLPLTPFEDSIDFYGDPGLVDEDSIRPFVAMKAQLHEANCDASGNCSAGPAVLDRAGNPVIGFGTAPIDIPNCERCHAAVDTPNSPHASVGDPIYPLVQEEENFWNAFYNIDTAAGDSDWYTRLKGAAISMLALHDDQHGTSFTLNYPGCSIAGGDCGNLPQNTRLGHESIICQKCHADNVIAVVKSAYTDASKTELIPPVTEAIHWNHRSQSEGGPIVLSDALGRDGGCQGCHPAHRSNGDMQGYPITKGGENFYANSDNRLASGGCFVGRDVHSNPGRDSDGAETPSHLNAIGQWLVDNVANDSGQDRGIWCTNCHTQLSQELWRAEDCTDLINGDCITNPRAEPTLASVAAAVGVSEAQAISWLDPKDNINGLTPDGIDHTHDIWKSSISDANVATIEVRNGAPWGTTDADGDFSVRILDFCTTPDCVSAAQAKLDAEGNGGTAVPVPFSAATDGRDHWLAPGEPHCADCHQAPYTEQSGNHNPYPPFNYPRKASLMRYSRGHRDITCQGCHESIHGLYPVTPGIDTTTYAQAASLNHDGSHGPLKCGTCHDIDPTTGVPSIVCAPGSESGQCDGGPGLHFKGTPIKNDFDAAVSWAHSFTDEADPLDSLCLNCHEDERNKVSVSEDDWLEHALKKRVTRRIMDQVETSLFGSVFGSTDPLNTVCRGCHDDKRQKVACNEKEWKEHLLEGRVNDGVWEDVSLQLTGSTCGW
;
A
#
# COMPACT_ATOMS: atom_id res chain seq x y z
N MET A 1 -20.49 56.18 0.03
CA MET A 1 -21.68 56.96 0.43
C MET A 1 -22.62 57.14 -0.77
N THR A 2 -23.93 57.29 -0.54
CA THR A 2 -24.94 57.99 -1.41
C THR A 2 -24.89 57.92 -2.95
N ARG A 3 -25.63 56.97 -3.54
CA ARG A 3 -26.67 57.07 -4.61
C ARG A 3 -26.75 58.29 -5.59
N ARG A 4 -27.18 57.98 -6.85
CA ARG A 4 -27.97 58.77 -7.88
C ARG A 4 -27.23 59.77 -8.82
N VAL A 5 -27.65 60.12 -10.07
CA VAL A 5 -28.50 59.51 -11.17
C VAL A 5 -28.48 60.40 -12.48
N ALA A 6 -28.88 59.85 -13.67
CA ALA A 6 -29.46 60.51 -14.89
C ALA A 6 -28.65 61.08 -16.13
N PHE A 7 -28.72 60.34 -17.27
CA PHE A 7 -29.41 60.62 -18.58
C PHE A 7 -28.99 61.65 -19.72
N LEU A 8 -29.34 61.24 -20.99
CA LEU A 8 -29.54 61.95 -22.30
C LEU A 8 -28.33 62.39 -23.22
N ILE A 9 -28.41 62.62 -24.58
CA ILE A 9 -29.01 61.93 -25.78
C ILE A 9 -28.71 62.63 -27.18
N LEU A 10 -28.84 61.92 -28.36
CA LEU A 10 -29.29 62.33 -29.75
C LEU A 10 -28.36 62.53 -31.03
N TYR A 11 -28.61 61.72 -32.12
CA TYR A 11 -28.67 61.90 -33.64
C TYR A 11 -27.69 62.79 -34.51
N LEU A 12 -27.66 62.88 -35.89
CA LEU A 12 -28.35 62.31 -37.12
C LEU A 12 -27.54 62.58 -38.45
N PHE A 13 -27.68 61.80 -39.56
CA PHE A 13 -28.12 62.22 -40.95
C PHE A 13 -28.05 61.15 -42.11
N ALA A 14 -28.85 61.31 -43.19
CA ALA A 14 -29.07 60.46 -44.40
C ALA A 14 -29.45 61.32 -45.66
N GLY A 15 -29.76 60.87 -46.92
CA GLY A 15 -30.01 59.58 -47.62
C GLY A 15 -29.38 59.60 -49.07
N SER A 16 -29.91 59.14 -50.23
CA SER A 16 -31.16 58.55 -50.80
C SER A 16 -30.80 57.93 -52.21
N LEU A 17 -31.58 57.38 -53.18
CA LEU A 17 -33.01 57.32 -53.69
C LEU A 17 -33.29 55.85 -54.20
N LEU A 18 -34.09 55.38 -55.20
CA LEU A 18 -35.05 55.83 -56.27
C LEU A 18 -35.92 54.61 -56.76
N GLY A 19 -36.94 54.74 -57.64
CA GLY A 19 -37.67 53.57 -58.25
C GLY A 19 -38.91 53.89 -59.14
N LEU A 20 -39.67 52.86 -59.61
CA LEU A 20 -41.03 53.00 -60.22
C LEU A 20 -41.86 51.68 -60.35
N ALA A 21 -43.20 51.84 -60.25
CA ALA A 21 -44.41 50.98 -60.36
C ALA A 21 -44.50 49.81 -61.39
N LEU A 22 -45.49 48.88 -61.38
CA LEU A 22 -46.50 48.38 -60.39
C LEU A 22 -47.22 47.12 -60.95
N SER A 23 -47.25 46.01 -60.21
CA SER A 23 -48.25 44.92 -60.30
C SER A 23 -48.04 43.96 -59.13
N GLY A 24 -49.09 43.56 -58.42
CA GLY A 24 -48.95 42.78 -57.18
C GLY A 24 -49.29 41.30 -57.34
N GLU A 25 -48.47 40.44 -56.73
CA GLU A 25 -48.95 39.32 -55.92
C GLU A 25 -48.42 39.51 -54.48
N ALA A 26 -49.02 38.82 -53.51
CA ALA A 26 -48.85 39.16 -52.09
C ALA A 26 -47.72 38.36 -51.42
N PHE A 27 -46.84 39.07 -50.71
CA PHE A 27 -45.99 38.47 -49.68
C PHE A 27 -46.74 38.43 -48.35
N ALA A 28 -46.65 37.30 -47.66
CA ALA A 28 -46.87 37.17 -46.22
C ALA A 28 -45.56 36.63 -45.62
N ASP A 29 -45.24 37.06 -44.40
CA ASP A 29 -43.86 37.09 -43.90
C ASP A 29 -43.37 35.76 -43.29
N ASP A 30 -42.05 35.55 -43.34
CA ASP A 30 -41.38 34.28 -43.03
C ASP A 30 -40.27 34.49 -41.99
N HIS A 31 -40.55 34.16 -40.73
CA HIS A 31 -39.67 34.42 -39.57
C HIS A 31 -39.63 33.22 -38.61
N HIS A 32 -38.91 32.17 -39.03
CA HIS A 32 -38.33 31.20 -38.08
C HIS A 32 -37.15 31.85 -37.34
N HIS A 33 -37.12 31.71 -36.00
CA HIS A 33 -36.00 32.23 -35.20
C HIS A 33 -34.93 31.13 -35.04
N GLY A 34 -34.15 30.93 -36.11
CA GLY A 34 -33.03 29.99 -36.11
C GLY A 34 -32.10 30.18 -34.91
N LEU A 35 -31.57 29.06 -34.41
CA LEU A 35 -30.64 29.05 -33.28
C LEU A 35 -29.42 29.91 -33.57
N ARG A 36 -29.01 30.71 -32.58
CA ARG A 36 -27.84 31.59 -32.68
C ARG A 36 -27.22 31.88 -31.32
N ILE A 37 -25.89 32.01 -31.24
CA ILE A 37 -25.15 32.61 -30.13
C ILE A 37 -24.85 34.09 -30.43
N ASP A 38 -25.43 35.01 -29.66
CA ASP A 38 -25.15 36.45 -29.81
C ASP A 38 -23.83 36.86 -29.13
N SER A 39 -23.56 36.30 -27.95
CA SER A 39 -22.35 36.60 -27.17
C SER A 39 -21.92 35.43 -26.31
N ALA A 40 -20.63 35.10 -26.33
CA ALA A 40 -19.96 34.20 -25.38
C ALA A 40 -18.71 34.93 -24.88
N LYS A 41 -18.52 35.06 -23.57
CA LYS A 41 -17.38 35.79 -23.00
C LYS A 41 -17.11 35.50 -21.52
N TYR A 42 -15.88 35.71 -21.09
CA TYR A 42 -15.50 35.80 -19.67
C TYR A 42 -15.55 37.27 -19.17
N GLU A 43 -15.47 37.45 -17.84
CA GLU A 43 -15.48 38.75 -17.16
C GLU A 43 -14.58 38.71 -15.91
N GLN A 44 -13.26 38.69 -16.10
CA GLN A 44 -12.23 38.59 -15.05
C GLN A 44 -12.51 39.43 -13.78
N GLU A 45 -12.87 40.72 -13.90
CA GLU A 45 -13.25 41.60 -12.77
C GLU A 45 -14.35 41.05 -11.84
N LYS A 46 -15.12 40.05 -12.29
CA LYS A 46 -16.31 39.49 -11.63
C LYS A 46 -16.28 37.97 -11.58
N ASP A 47 -15.16 37.38 -12.01
CA ASP A 47 -14.90 35.95 -12.14
C ASP A 47 -16.10 35.15 -12.65
N ARG A 48 -16.41 35.36 -13.93
CA ARG A 48 -17.72 34.99 -14.48
C ARG A 48 -17.72 34.69 -15.97
N PHE A 49 -18.05 33.45 -16.32
CA PHE A 49 -18.36 33.05 -17.69
C PHE A 49 -19.83 33.36 -18.05
N LYS A 50 -20.09 33.68 -19.32
CA LYS A 50 -21.41 34.13 -19.78
C LYS A 50 -21.65 33.86 -21.26
N VAL A 51 -22.75 33.18 -21.57
CA VAL A 51 -23.23 32.97 -22.94
C VAL A 51 -24.69 33.42 -23.10
N LYS A 52 -25.07 33.90 -24.28
CA LYS A 52 -26.43 34.31 -24.64
C LYS A 52 -26.70 34.11 -26.12
N GLY A 53 -27.97 33.96 -26.46
CA GLY A 53 -28.39 33.94 -27.85
C GLY A 53 -29.90 33.90 -28.04
N THR A 54 -30.29 33.52 -29.26
CA THR A 54 -31.70 33.30 -29.64
C THR A 54 -31.94 31.88 -30.12
N ALA A 55 -33.18 31.42 -30.00
CA ALA A 55 -33.71 30.17 -30.54
C ALA A 55 -35.23 30.32 -30.73
N ASP A 56 -35.91 29.26 -31.16
CA ASP A 56 -37.37 29.25 -31.19
C ASP A 56 -37.97 29.39 -29.77
N LYS A 57 -39.19 29.93 -29.70
CA LYS A 57 -39.82 30.36 -28.44
C LYS A 57 -40.11 29.16 -27.55
N ARG A 58 -39.47 29.10 -26.37
CA ARG A 58 -39.47 27.93 -25.46
C ARG A 58 -38.77 26.68 -26.00
N ALA A 59 -37.93 26.81 -27.02
CA ALA A 59 -37.00 25.75 -27.38
C ALA A 59 -35.98 25.51 -26.26
N GLU A 60 -35.48 24.28 -26.18
CA GLU A 60 -34.39 23.90 -25.30
C GLU A 60 -33.06 24.01 -26.05
N VAL A 61 -32.08 24.66 -25.43
CA VAL A 61 -30.75 24.90 -26.01
C VAL A 61 -29.71 24.22 -25.14
N SER A 62 -29.07 23.19 -25.67
CA SER A 62 -27.88 22.57 -25.06
C SER A 62 -26.64 23.34 -25.51
N LEU A 63 -25.81 23.73 -24.56
CA LEU A 63 -24.59 24.51 -24.76
C LEU A 63 -23.38 23.65 -24.40
N TYR A 64 -22.43 23.56 -25.31
CA TYR A 64 -21.23 22.74 -25.24
C TYR A 64 -19.98 23.62 -25.42
N ASP A 65 -18.82 23.12 -24.99
CA ASP A 65 -17.55 23.50 -25.61
C ASP A 65 -17.56 23.03 -27.08
N ALA A 66 -17.00 23.82 -27.99
CA ALA A 66 -17.01 23.53 -29.42
C ALA A 66 -15.78 22.75 -29.89
N ASP A 67 -14.74 22.68 -29.06
CA ASP A 67 -13.49 21.96 -29.33
C ASP A 67 -13.56 20.52 -28.78
N SER A 68 -13.96 20.32 -27.51
CA SER A 68 -14.14 19.00 -26.88
C SER A 68 -15.55 18.38 -27.01
N ASP A 69 -16.57 19.15 -27.43
CA ASP A 69 -18.00 18.77 -27.42
C ASP A 69 -18.57 18.40 -26.03
N VAL A 70 -17.88 18.78 -24.93
CA VAL A 70 -18.36 18.65 -23.54
C VAL A 70 -19.57 19.55 -23.26
N LEU A 71 -20.63 19.00 -22.66
CA LEU A 71 -21.85 19.74 -22.32
C LEU A 71 -21.66 20.63 -21.09
N LEU A 72 -21.81 21.94 -21.27
CA LEU A 72 -21.69 22.97 -20.21
C LEU A 72 -23.02 23.19 -19.48
N ALA A 73 -24.12 23.29 -20.23
CA ALA A 73 -25.46 23.53 -19.66
C ALA A 73 -26.58 23.29 -20.68
N THR A 74 -27.77 22.94 -20.19
CA THR A 74 -29.01 23.00 -20.98
C THR A 74 -29.93 24.10 -20.45
N VAL A 75 -30.38 25.01 -21.32
CA VAL A 75 -31.16 26.20 -20.96
C VAL A 75 -32.36 26.40 -21.89
N SER A 76 -33.53 26.73 -21.33
CA SER A 76 -34.72 27.02 -22.14
C SER A 76 -34.75 28.48 -22.61
N ALA A 77 -35.08 28.70 -23.88
CA ALA A 77 -35.36 30.02 -24.42
C ALA A 77 -36.68 30.60 -23.87
N ASP A 78 -36.75 31.91 -23.71
CA ASP A 78 -37.93 32.58 -23.17
C ASP A 78 -39.08 32.72 -24.20
N LYS A 79 -40.16 33.38 -23.79
CA LYS A 79 -41.34 33.67 -24.63
C LYS A 79 -41.02 34.56 -25.86
N GLU A 80 -39.87 35.23 -25.87
CA GLU A 80 -39.36 36.09 -26.95
C GLU A 80 -38.28 35.38 -27.77
N GLY A 81 -37.93 34.13 -27.43
CA GLY A 81 -36.91 33.33 -28.10
C GLY A 81 -35.48 33.56 -27.57
N LYS A 82 -35.29 34.20 -26.41
CA LYS A 82 -33.96 34.55 -25.88
C LYS A 82 -33.52 33.57 -24.80
N TRP A 83 -32.26 33.13 -24.85
CA TRP A 83 -31.66 32.27 -23.83
C TRP A 83 -30.38 32.88 -23.27
N LYS A 84 -29.96 32.41 -22.09
CA LYS A 84 -28.73 32.82 -21.42
C LYS A 84 -28.18 31.73 -20.51
N TYR A 85 -26.87 31.71 -20.37
CA TYR A 85 -26.11 30.98 -19.36
C TYR A 85 -25.15 31.96 -18.65
N GLU A 86 -24.93 31.78 -17.35
CA GLU A 86 -24.08 32.64 -16.52
C GLU A 86 -23.58 31.82 -15.33
N GLU A 87 -22.27 31.62 -15.26
CA GLU A 87 -21.57 30.86 -14.23
C GLU A 87 -20.54 31.75 -13.55
N ARG A 88 -20.34 31.59 -12.24
CA ARG A 88 -19.42 32.40 -11.43
C ARG A 88 -18.47 31.49 -10.70
N HIS A 89 -17.21 31.90 -10.62
CA HIS A 89 -16.13 31.03 -10.18
C HIS A 89 -16.08 29.72 -10.99
N PRO A 90 -16.13 29.79 -12.35
CA PRO A 90 -15.95 28.60 -13.19
C PRO A 90 -14.54 28.05 -12.95
N SER A 91 -14.40 26.72 -12.84
CA SER A 91 -13.10 26.05 -12.66
C SER A 91 -12.27 26.01 -13.94
N ALA A 92 -12.92 26.00 -15.11
CA ALA A 92 -12.32 26.14 -16.43
C ALA A 92 -13.31 26.84 -17.38
N ILE A 93 -12.85 27.36 -18.52
CA ILE A 93 -13.72 27.93 -19.55
C ILE A 93 -13.33 27.49 -20.97
N PRO A 94 -14.30 27.21 -21.85
CA PRO A 94 -14.03 26.84 -23.25
C PRO A 94 -13.45 28.01 -24.05
N CYS A 95 -12.58 27.74 -25.03
CA CYS A 95 -12.17 28.75 -26.02
C CYS A 95 -13.29 29.11 -27.00
N ARG A 96 -14.20 28.17 -27.30
CA ARG A 96 -15.31 28.36 -28.24
C ARG A 96 -16.52 27.57 -27.76
N VAL A 97 -17.72 28.13 -27.86
CA VAL A 97 -18.96 27.42 -27.48
C VAL A 97 -19.82 27.06 -28.67
N ARG A 98 -20.47 25.90 -28.58
CA ARG A 98 -21.44 25.37 -29.54
C ARG A 98 -22.81 25.29 -28.87
N ALA A 99 -23.84 25.84 -29.49
CA ALA A 99 -25.22 25.68 -29.05
C ALA A 99 -25.95 24.74 -30.02
N ARG A 100 -26.74 23.79 -29.51
CA ARG A 100 -27.63 22.90 -30.30
C ARG A 100 -29.09 23.01 -29.80
N SER A 101 -30.06 22.93 -30.72
CA SER A 101 -31.50 23.00 -30.45
C SER A 101 -32.29 22.29 -31.57
N GLY A 102 -32.65 21.03 -31.33
CA GLY A 102 -33.06 20.13 -32.42
C GLY A 102 -31.92 19.94 -33.42
N ASP A 103 -32.25 19.88 -34.72
CA ASP A 103 -31.27 19.71 -35.80
C ASP A 103 -30.42 20.98 -36.08
N ASN A 104 -30.61 22.08 -35.33
CA ASN A 104 -29.89 23.33 -35.51
C ASN A 104 -28.68 23.43 -34.58
N SER A 105 -27.57 23.96 -35.09
CA SER A 105 -26.35 24.24 -34.32
C SER A 105 -25.78 25.62 -34.70
N ASP A 106 -25.18 26.34 -33.74
CA ASP A 106 -24.39 27.56 -33.99
C ASP A 106 -23.15 27.59 -33.07
N GLU A 107 -22.09 28.30 -33.47
CA GLU A 107 -20.81 28.36 -32.75
C GLU A 107 -20.26 29.79 -32.60
N LYS A 108 -19.63 30.07 -31.46
CA LYS A 108 -18.98 31.37 -31.22
C LYS A 108 -17.78 31.25 -30.27
N ALA A 109 -16.65 31.84 -30.66
CA ALA A 109 -15.47 31.98 -29.82
C ALA A 109 -15.76 32.81 -28.56
N VAL A 110 -15.14 32.47 -27.44
CA VAL A 110 -15.30 33.17 -26.17
C VAL A 110 -14.44 34.44 -26.17
N GLU A 111 -15.09 35.59 -26.07
CA GLU A 111 -14.38 36.87 -25.95
C GLU A 111 -13.74 36.93 -24.54
N HIS A 112 -12.48 37.38 -24.44
CA HIS A 112 -11.70 37.43 -23.18
C HIS A 112 -11.42 36.05 -22.53
N ALA A 113 -11.32 34.99 -23.33
CA ALA A 113 -11.04 33.66 -22.80
C ALA A 113 -9.61 33.56 -22.21
N ASP A 114 -8.61 34.16 -22.87
CA ASP A 114 -7.22 34.24 -22.41
C ASP A 114 -7.03 35.01 -21.08
N ASP A 115 -8.05 35.74 -20.62
CA ASP A 115 -8.03 36.47 -19.34
C ASP A 115 -8.40 35.56 -18.14
N PHE A 116 -8.64 34.26 -18.34
CA PHE A 116 -8.92 33.27 -17.29
C PHE A 116 -7.62 32.67 -16.71
N PRO A 117 -7.52 32.41 -15.39
CA PRO A 117 -6.36 31.77 -14.79
C PRO A 117 -6.18 30.33 -15.32
N GLY A 118 -5.11 30.06 -16.06
CA GLY A 118 -4.88 28.79 -16.77
C GLY A 118 -5.06 28.88 -18.29
N GLY A 119 -5.63 29.99 -18.81
CA GLY A 119 -5.94 30.17 -20.22
C GLY A 119 -7.37 29.76 -20.57
N CYS A 120 -7.67 29.60 -21.87
CA CYS A 120 -8.91 28.99 -22.30
C CYS A 120 -8.68 27.60 -22.84
N GLY A 121 -9.73 26.79 -22.75
CA GLY A 121 -9.70 25.37 -23.08
C GLY A 121 -10.40 24.61 -21.96
N LEU A 122 -11.13 23.57 -22.33
CA LEU A 122 -11.32 22.44 -21.43
C LEU A 122 -10.20 21.45 -21.72
N ASP A 123 -8.96 21.94 -21.58
CA ASP A 123 -7.77 21.09 -21.57
C ASP A 123 -7.88 20.14 -20.37
N ASP A 124 -7.24 18.98 -20.46
CA ASP A 124 -7.51 17.76 -19.70
C ASP A 124 -7.01 17.76 -18.23
N GLY A 125 -7.00 18.95 -17.61
CA GLY A 125 -6.79 19.17 -16.19
C GLY A 125 -7.93 18.59 -15.34
N GLY A 126 -7.88 17.29 -15.07
CA GLY A 126 -8.55 16.69 -13.91
C GLY A 126 -10.06 16.47 -14.01
N THR A 127 -10.63 16.26 -15.21
CA THR A 127 -11.92 15.55 -15.31
C THR A 127 -11.73 14.18 -15.96
N PRO A 128 -12.46 13.12 -15.52
CA PRO A 128 -12.34 11.80 -16.12
C PRO A 128 -12.67 11.85 -17.62
N PRO A 129 -12.05 10.99 -18.45
CA PRO A 129 -12.24 11.02 -19.91
C PRO A 129 -13.73 10.88 -20.27
N PRO A 130 -14.23 11.57 -21.32
CA PRO A 130 -15.62 11.49 -21.75
C PRO A 130 -15.90 10.13 -22.43
N GLY A 131 -16.14 9.11 -21.61
CA GLY A 131 -16.14 7.70 -21.99
C GLY A 131 -15.68 6.79 -20.84
N GLY A 132 -14.95 7.35 -19.87
CA GLY A 132 -14.89 6.79 -18.53
C GLY A 132 -16.29 6.65 -17.96
N ASN A 133 -16.57 5.48 -17.38
CA ASN A 133 -17.69 5.30 -16.47
C ASN A 133 -17.59 6.34 -15.33
N PRO A 134 -18.69 6.61 -14.59
CA PRO A 134 -18.49 7.08 -13.20
C PRO A 134 -17.47 6.17 -12.51
N PRO A 135 -16.61 6.69 -11.59
CA PRO A 135 -15.68 5.86 -10.84
C PRO A 135 -16.50 4.68 -10.30
N PRO A 136 -16.12 3.42 -10.64
CA PRO A 136 -17.07 2.33 -10.66
C PRO A 136 -17.78 2.25 -9.31
N ASP A 137 -19.12 2.30 -9.36
CA ASP A 137 -20.00 2.29 -8.19
C ASP A 137 -20.01 0.88 -7.58
N ALA A 138 -18.84 0.47 -7.12
CA ALA A 138 -18.66 -0.52 -6.08
C ALA A 138 -19.51 -0.01 -4.93
N GLY A 139 -20.65 -0.67 -4.72
CA GLY A 139 -21.83 -0.16 -4.00
C GLY A 139 -21.65 0.00 -2.48
N LEU A 140 -20.57 0.66 -2.11
CA LEU A 140 -20.16 1.03 -0.77
C LEU A 140 -20.97 2.26 -0.35
N GLY A 141 -22.26 2.06 -0.11
CA GLY A 141 -23.04 3.02 0.65
C GLY A 141 -22.30 3.32 1.96
N LYS A 142 -22.21 4.60 2.35
CA LYS A 142 -21.40 5.04 3.50
C LYS A 142 -21.57 4.11 4.69
N GLN A 143 -20.49 3.43 5.07
CA GLN A 143 -20.54 2.44 6.15
C GLN A 143 -20.89 3.15 7.46
N THR A 144 -21.95 2.71 8.17
CA THR A 144 -22.43 3.42 9.37
C THR A 144 -22.30 2.64 10.68
N ASP A 145 -22.51 1.32 10.67
CA ASP A 145 -22.57 0.50 11.90
C ASP A 145 -21.27 -0.25 12.22
N PHE A 146 -20.44 -0.46 11.22
CA PHE A 146 -19.09 -1.00 11.32
C PHE A 146 -18.22 -0.26 10.30
N LYS A 147 -16.90 -0.35 10.45
CA LYS A 147 -15.92 0.15 9.48
C LYS A 147 -14.91 -0.97 9.25
N ILE A 148 -14.79 -1.45 8.02
CA ILE A 148 -13.66 -2.32 7.66
C ILE A 148 -12.60 -1.42 7.04
N LEU A 149 -11.60 -1.06 7.86
CA LEU A 149 -10.38 -0.43 7.37
C LEU A 149 -9.62 -1.52 6.61
N MET A 150 -9.21 -1.28 5.37
CA MET A 150 -8.43 -2.23 4.59
C MET A 150 -7.15 -1.59 4.09
N ASN A 151 -6.09 -2.38 4.11
CA ASN A 151 -4.79 -2.03 3.58
C ASN A 151 -4.21 -3.28 2.92
N TYR A 152 -3.06 -3.12 2.27
CA TYR A 152 -2.47 -4.18 1.47
C TYR A 152 -0.96 -4.07 1.48
N GLU A 153 -0.30 -5.23 1.51
CA GLU A 153 1.17 -5.29 1.53
C GLU A 153 1.71 -4.97 0.14
N LEU A 154 1.96 -3.67 -0.08
CA LEU A 154 2.81 -3.19 -1.15
C LEU A 154 4.28 -3.53 -0.85
N GLY A 155 4.63 -4.81 -1.01
CA GLY A 155 5.92 -5.07 -1.64
C GLY A 155 5.91 -4.42 -3.02
N MET A 156 7.03 -3.83 -3.45
CA MET A 156 7.17 -3.35 -4.82
C MET A 156 7.42 -4.56 -5.74
N HIS A 157 6.41 -5.42 -5.86
CA HIS A 157 6.46 -6.60 -6.70
C HIS A 157 6.49 -6.18 -8.16
N CYS A 158 7.69 -5.97 -8.71
CA CYS A 158 7.91 -5.86 -10.14
C CYS A 158 7.53 -7.21 -10.73
N THR A 159 6.29 -7.36 -11.23
CA THR A 159 5.76 -8.66 -11.65
C THR A 159 6.40 -9.06 -12.98
N GLY A 160 7.63 -9.57 -12.88
CA GLY A 160 8.61 -9.60 -13.96
C GLY A 160 8.16 -10.40 -15.17
N PHE A 161 8.47 -9.87 -16.36
CA PHE A 161 7.91 -10.34 -17.62
C PHE A 161 8.15 -11.82 -17.93
N GLU A 162 7.05 -12.52 -18.18
CA GLU A 162 6.93 -13.93 -18.56
C GLU A 162 7.66 -14.93 -17.64
N PHE A 163 6.97 -15.25 -16.54
CA PHE A 163 7.23 -16.34 -15.60
C PHE A 163 7.67 -17.67 -16.22
N ALA A 164 7.17 -18.02 -17.41
CA ALA A 164 7.60 -19.23 -18.08
C ALA A 164 9.10 -19.25 -18.40
N TYR A 165 9.76 -18.08 -18.51
CA TYR A 165 11.19 -17.94 -18.81
C TYR A 165 11.97 -17.47 -17.58
N CYS A 166 11.53 -16.37 -16.96
CA CYS A 166 12.17 -15.78 -15.80
C CYS A 166 11.20 -14.88 -15.04
N CYS A 167 11.45 -14.61 -13.77
CA CYS A 167 10.76 -13.54 -13.07
C CYS A 167 11.68 -12.84 -12.06
N VAL A 168 11.49 -11.53 -11.90
CA VAL A 168 12.27 -10.68 -11.00
C VAL A 168 11.71 -10.73 -9.58
N LEU A 169 10.38 -10.64 -9.39
CA LEU A 169 9.71 -10.79 -8.10
C LEU A 169 8.37 -11.56 -8.25
N PRO A 170 8.07 -12.53 -7.38
CA PRO A 170 6.82 -13.30 -7.45
C PRO A 170 5.57 -12.41 -7.18
N PRO A 171 4.50 -12.52 -7.99
CA PRO A 171 3.29 -11.69 -7.90
C PRO A 171 2.39 -12.15 -6.77
N TYR A 172 2.61 -11.62 -5.57
CA TYR A 172 1.71 -11.81 -4.45
C TYR A 172 1.28 -10.48 -3.83
N ASN A 173 0.23 -10.50 -3.03
CA ASN A 173 -0.18 -9.41 -2.17
C ASN A 173 -0.86 -9.96 -0.91
N SER A 174 -1.17 -9.11 0.06
CA SER A 174 -1.91 -9.51 1.26
C SER A 174 -3.12 -8.60 1.43
N ILE A 175 -4.29 -9.18 1.67
CA ILE A 175 -5.40 -8.42 2.24
C ILE A 175 -5.12 -8.27 3.72
N LEU A 176 -5.01 -7.03 4.20
CA LEU A 176 -4.96 -6.70 5.62
C LEU A 176 -6.18 -5.85 5.98
N ALA A 177 -6.73 -6.05 7.18
CA ALA A 177 -7.92 -5.34 7.63
C ALA A 177 -7.96 -5.13 9.15
N GLN A 178 -8.58 -4.03 9.56
CA GLN A 178 -9.00 -3.76 10.93
C GLN A 178 -10.50 -3.43 10.94
N VAL A 179 -11.29 -4.24 11.66
CA VAL A 179 -12.74 -4.03 11.79
C VAL A 179 -13.03 -3.22 13.04
N VAL A 180 -13.53 -1.99 12.86
CA VAL A 180 -13.95 -1.12 13.96
C VAL A 180 -15.47 -1.14 14.09
N LYS A 181 -15.98 -1.27 15.31
CA LYS A 181 -17.35 -0.94 15.69
C LYS A 181 -17.37 0.52 16.20
N PRO A 182 -18.00 1.49 15.51
CA PRO A 182 -18.04 2.89 15.93
C PRO A 182 -18.82 3.12 17.24
N GLU A 183 -18.52 4.23 17.90
CA GLU A 183 -19.26 4.73 19.08
C GLU A 183 -20.77 4.82 18.80
N SER A 184 -21.12 5.30 17.60
CA SER A 184 -22.50 5.51 17.14
C SER A 184 -23.33 4.22 16.96
N ASN A 185 -22.72 3.03 17.03
CA ASN A 185 -23.39 1.72 16.95
C ASN A 185 -23.51 1.05 18.34
N GLY A 186 -24.11 1.78 19.29
CA GLY A 186 -24.46 1.27 20.63
C GLY A 186 -23.31 1.26 21.64
N GLY A 187 -22.06 1.46 21.20
CA GLY A 187 -20.86 1.47 22.03
C GLY A 187 -20.83 2.60 23.07
N ALA A 188 -19.83 2.56 23.94
CA ALA A 188 -19.41 3.70 24.76
C ALA A 188 -18.29 4.52 24.10
N PHE A 189 -17.54 3.85 23.22
CA PHE A 189 -16.34 4.26 22.51
C PHE A 189 -16.27 3.41 21.24
N PRO A 190 -15.43 3.76 20.24
CA PRO A 190 -15.06 2.84 19.19
C PRO A 190 -14.38 1.59 19.75
N THR A 191 -14.46 0.46 19.06
CA THR A 191 -13.80 -0.79 19.46
C THR A 191 -13.27 -1.52 18.23
N LEU A 192 -11.97 -1.83 18.22
CA LEU A 192 -11.37 -2.79 17.27
C LEU A 192 -11.86 -4.19 17.63
N LEU A 193 -12.39 -4.93 16.64
CA LEU A 193 -12.87 -6.30 16.82
C LEU A 193 -11.73 -7.29 16.58
N GLU A 194 -11.46 -8.07 17.63
CA GLU A 194 -10.40 -9.06 17.69
C GLU A 194 -10.95 -10.47 17.43
N GLY A 195 -10.06 -11.44 17.24
CA GLY A 195 -10.42 -12.84 17.08
C GLY A 195 -10.97 -13.50 18.35
N ASP A 196 -11.57 -14.67 18.14
CA ASP A 196 -12.12 -15.54 19.18
C ASP A 196 -11.16 -16.70 19.48
N PRO A 197 -10.55 -16.78 20.69
CA PRO A 197 -9.57 -17.81 21.00
C PRO A 197 -10.17 -19.20 21.21
N ASN A 198 -11.49 -19.31 21.38
CA ASN A 198 -12.16 -20.53 21.82
C ASN A 198 -12.91 -21.27 20.69
N ILE A 199 -13.27 -20.59 19.60
CA ILE A 199 -13.99 -21.18 18.45
C ILE A 199 -13.50 -20.61 17.11
N GLY A 200 -13.95 -21.20 16.00
CA GLY A 200 -13.71 -20.66 14.67
C GLY A 200 -12.24 -20.62 14.30
N LYS A 201 -11.50 -21.69 14.59
CA LYS A 201 -10.08 -21.82 14.22
C LYS A 201 -9.91 -22.43 12.83
N ASP A 202 -8.91 -21.97 12.08
CA ASP A 202 -8.47 -22.60 10.84
C ASP A 202 -7.66 -23.89 11.10
N PHE A 203 -7.25 -24.56 10.02
CA PHE A 203 -6.49 -25.81 10.07
C PHE A 203 -5.08 -25.72 10.70
N VAL A 204 -4.55 -24.51 10.94
CA VAL A 204 -3.28 -24.26 11.67
C VAL A 204 -3.51 -23.59 13.03
N GLY A 205 -4.76 -23.35 13.44
CA GLY A 205 -5.14 -22.86 14.77
C GLY A 205 -5.38 -21.35 14.89
N ARG A 206 -5.33 -20.59 13.78
CA ARG A 206 -5.60 -19.14 13.75
C ARG A 206 -7.09 -18.85 13.76
N GLU A 207 -7.47 -17.65 14.19
CA GLU A 207 -8.87 -17.30 14.46
C GLU A 207 -9.55 -16.75 13.21
N THR A 208 -10.79 -17.17 12.92
CA THR A 208 -11.59 -16.72 11.76
C THR A 208 -12.88 -15.99 12.16
N VAL A 209 -13.15 -15.95 13.47
CA VAL A 209 -14.38 -15.41 14.05
C VAL A 209 -14.06 -14.18 14.89
N LEU A 210 -14.76 -13.08 14.62
CA LEU A 210 -14.69 -11.84 15.38
C LEU A 210 -15.62 -11.93 16.60
N ARG A 211 -15.12 -11.49 17.76
CA ARG A 211 -15.92 -11.40 19.01
C ARG A 211 -16.53 -10.02 19.22
N ASP A 212 -17.84 -9.94 19.46
CA ASP A 212 -18.56 -8.70 19.82
C ASP A 212 -19.31 -8.89 21.15
N LYS A 213 -19.23 -7.88 22.02
CA LYS A 213 -19.83 -7.88 23.36
C LYS A 213 -21.34 -7.58 23.34
N GLU A 214 -21.87 -7.11 22.21
CA GLU A 214 -23.31 -6.97 22.02
C GLU A 214 -24.01 -8.34 22.06
N LEU A 215 -25.23 -8.37 22.62
CA LEU A 215 -26.05 -9.57 22.71
C LEU A 215 -27.12 -9.60 21.62
N ASP A 216 -27.31 -10.78 21.01
CA ASP A 216 -28.40 -11.06 20.09
C ASP A 216 -29.78 -11.05 20.79
N GLY A 217 -30.85 -11.25 20.01
CA GLY A 217 -32.22 -11.34 20.52
C GLY A 217 -32.49 -12.51 21.47
N ASN A 218 -31.54 -13.44 21.65
CA ASN A 218 -31.62 -14.59 22.54
C ASN A 218 -30.74 -14.45 23.81
N GLY A 219 -29.85 -13.44 23.87
CA GLY A 219 -28.90 -13.25 24.96
C GLY A 219 -27.54 -13.93 24.76
N ASN A 220 -27.14 -14.22 23.52
CA ASN A 220 -25.82 -14.72 23.15
C ASN A 220 -24.94 -13.59 22.61
N PHE A 221 -23.63 -13.66 22.82
CA PHE A 221 -22.71 -12.71 22.19
C PHE A 221 -22.77 -12.81 20.67
N ARG A 222 -22.75 -11.67 20.00
CA ARG A 222 -22.65 -11.62 18.54
C ARG A 222 -21.25 -12.04 18.10
N LYS A 223 -21.21 -12.80 17.01
CA LYS A 223 -19.98 -13.34 16.44
C LYS A 223 -20.07 -13.24 14.92
N TYR A 224 -18.97 -12.85 14.28
CA TYR A 224 -18.94 -12.57 12.84
C TYR A 224 -17.78 -13.30 12.17
N VAL A 225 -17.84 -13.44 10.84
CA VAL A 225 -16.67 -13.79 10.02
C VAL A 225 -16.53 -12.75 8.91
N VAL A 226 -15.32 -12.54 8.42
CA VAL A 226 -15.06 -11.65 7.28
C VAL A 226 -14.68 -12.49 6.07
N LYS A 227 -15.57 -12.58 5.06
CA LYS A 227 -15.26 -13.24 3.78
C LYS A 227 -14.59 -12.25 2.83
N TYR A 228 -13.59 -12.69 2.07
CA TYR A 228 -12.88 -11.84 1.10
C TYR A 228 -12.96 -12.40 -0.33
N TRP A 229 -12.81 -11.52 -1.31
CA TRP A 229 -12.69 -11.88 -2.73
C TRP A 229 -11.92 -10.82 -3.53
N HIS A 230 -11.54 -11.22 -4.75
CA HIS A 230 -10.97 -10.34 -5.76
C HIS A 230 -11.97 -10.10 -6.89
N GLU A 231 -11.98 -8.89 -7.45
CA GLU A 231 -12.83 -8.53 -8.59
C GLU A 231 -12.01 -8.42 -9.88
N ALA A 232 -12.57 -8.92 -10.99
CA ALA A 232 -11.88 -9.06 -12.28
C ALA A 232 -11.75 -7.74 -13.09
N GLN A 233 -12.35 -6.64 -12.59
CA GLN A 233 -12.28 -5.27 -13.15
C GLN A 233 -12.33 -5.19 -14.69
N PRO A 234 -13.47 -5.54 -15.32
CA PRO A 234 -13.55 -5.77 -16.76
C PRO A 234 -13.30 -4.52 -17.62
N ARG A 235 -12.54 -4.69 -18.71
CA ARG A 235 -12.22 -3.69 -19.74
C ARG A 235 -13.47 -3.17 -20.43
N ASN A 236 -13.83 -1.91 -20.13
CA ASN A 236 -15.06 -1.28 -20.64
C ASN A 236 -14.87 -0.50 -21.97
N ASP A 237 -13.67 -0.50 -22.56
CA ASP A 237 -13.39 0.19 -23.83
C ASP A 237 -13.89 -0.55 -25.09
N GLY A 238 -14.36 -1.79 -24.94
CA GLY A 238 -14.87 -2.63 -26.02
C GLY A 238 -13.83 -3.51 -26.73
N ARG A 239 -12.57 -3.53 -26.28
CA ARG A 239 -11.51 -4.40 -26.83
C ARG A 239 -11.42 -5.79 -26.17
N GLY A 240 -12.25 -6.06 -25.15
CA GLY A 240 -12.33 -7.37 -24.48
C GLY A 240 -13.56 -8.22 -24.86
N LYS A 241 -13.48 -9.52 -24.61
CA LYS A 241 -14.62 -10.44 -24.62
C LYS A 241 -15.64 -10.08 -23.53
N PRO A 242 -16.96 -10.27 -23.77
CA PRO A 242 -17.98 -10.03 -22.76
C PRO A 242 -17.79 -10.88 -21.50
N GLN A 243 -17.47 -10.22 -20.38
CA GLN A 243 -17.45 -10.82 -19.05
C GLN A 243 -18.85 -11.14 -18.54
N SER A 244 -19.00 -12.29 -17.89
CA SER A 244 -20.25 -12.76 -17.26
C SER A 244 -20.18 -12.80 -15.72
N SER A 245 -19.04 -12.39 -15.16
CA SER A 245 -18.70 -12.31 -13.75
C SER A 245 -18.13 -10.91 -13.45
N THR A 246 -18.20 -10.47 -12.20
CA THR A 246 -17.40 -9.35 -11.68
C THR A 246 -16.24 -9.84 -10.80
N LEU A 247 -16.15 -11.16 -10.59
CA LEU A 247 -15.22 -11.86 -9.72
C LEU A 247 -14.18 -12.58 -10.57
N ILE A 248 -12.92 -12.65 -10.07
CA ILE A 248 -11.85 -13.42 -10.71
C ILE A 248 -12.33 -14.85 -10.99
N SER A 249 -12.31 -15.26 -12.26
CA SER A 249 -12.78 -16.59 -12.67
C SER A 249 -11.64 -17.59 -12.79
N ASN A 250 -11.98 -18.87 -12.94
CA ASN A 250 -11.01 -19.93 -13.22
C ASN A 250 -10.22 -19.73 -14.54
N VAL A 251 -10.64 -18.86 -15.47
CA VAL A 251 -9.87 -18.55 -16.70
C VAL A 251 -8.74 -17.55 -16.38
N GLU A 252 -9.03 -16.52 -15.60
CA GLU A 252 -8.06 -15.59 -15.03
C GLU A 252 -7.13 -16.24 -13.99
N LEU A 253 -7.60 -17.24 -13.24
CA LEU A 253 -6.69 -18.10 -12.46
C LEU A 253 -5.76 -18.95 -13.35
N ASN A 254 -6.04 -19.10 -14.65
CA ASN A 254 -5.08 -19.64 -15.63
C ASN A 254 -4.20 -18.55 -16.28
N SER A 255 -4.51 -17.25 -16.11
CA SER A 255 -3.61 -16.13 -16.45
C SER A 255 -2.62 -15.80 -15.31
N LEU A 256 -2.78 -16.41 -14.13
CA LEU A 256 -1.74 -16.53 -13.11
C LEU A 256 -0.60 -17.45 -13.59
N LEU A 257 0.23 -16.94 -14.49
CA LEU A 257 1.38 -17.63 -15.09
C LEU A 257 2.27 -18.32 -14.04
N MET A 258 2.43 -17.75 -12.84
CA MET A 258 3.19 -18.36 -11.74
C MET A 258 2.71 -19.77 -11.34
N TRP A 259 1.40 -20.06 -11.36
CA TRP A 259 0.88 -21.36 -10.89
C TRP A 259 0.82 -22.44 -11.96
N ASN A 260 0.76 -22.04 -13.23
CA ASN A 260 0.88 -22.93 -14.38
C ASN A 260 2.34 -23.14 -14.81
N THR A 261 3.27 -22.27 -14.38
CA THR A 261 4.71 -22.46 -14.53
C THR A 261 5.17 -23.68 -13.74
N THR A 262 5.56 -24.72 -14.47
CA THR A 262 6.09 -25.97 -13.91
C THR A 262 7.53 -25.76 -13.42
N TYR A 263 7.85 -26.25 -12.22
CA TYR A 263 9.15 -26.00 -11.59
C TYR A 263 9.59 -27.14 -10.66
N ASP A 264 10.75 -27.75 -10.94
CA ASP A 264 11.33 -28.83 -10.13
C ASP A 264 11.59 -28.37 -8.68
N VAL A 265 10.82 -28.91 -7.74
CA VAL A 265 10.84 -28.49 -6.33
C VAL A 265 12.15 -28.87 -5.64
N ALA A 266 12.54 -28.10 -4.63
CA ALA A 266 13.80 -28.28 -3.93
C ALA A 266 13.98 -29.70 -3.35
N ALA A 267 15.09 -30.35 -3.71
CA ALA A 267 15.48 -31.63 -3.16
C ALA A 267 15.92 -31.49 -1.69
N VAL A 268 15.50 -32.44 -0.85
CA VAL A 268 15.93 -32.55 0.55
C VAL A 268 16.63 -33.86 0.85
N ASP A 269 17.55 -33.83 1.80
CA ASP A 269 18.27 -35.00 2.29
C ASP A 269 17.45 -35.83 3.31
N ALA A 270 18.05 -36.88 3.87
CA ALA A 270 17.40 -37.74 4.88
C ALA A 270 17.14 -37.06 6.23
N ASN A 271 17.65 -35.84 6.45
CA ASN A 271 17.45 -34.99 7.60
C ASN A 271 16.60 -33.76 7.27
N ASN A 272 15.93 -33.69 6.10
CA ASN A 272 15.13 -32.55 5.61
C ASN A 272 15.95 -31.31 5.19
N ALA A 273 17.29 -31.41 5.12
CA ALA A 273 18.15 -30.32 4.69
C ALA A 273 18.09 -30.11 3.18
N LEU A 274 18.01 -28.85 2.71
CA LEU A 274 18.00 -28.50 1.29
C LEU A 274 19.33 -28.88 0.62
N ILE A 275 19.27 -29.57 -0.52
CA ILE A 275 20.45 -30.00 -1.28
C ILE A 275 20.92 -28.86 -2.20
N THR A 276 22.16 -28.39 -2.03
CA THR A 276 22.78 -27.39 -2.91
C THR A 276 23.81 -28.00 -3.86
N GLY A 277 24.11 -27.29 -4.96
CA GLY A 277 25.01 -27.77 -6.00
C GLY A 277 25.45 -26.68 -6.99
N GLU A 278 25.88 -27.11 -8.18
CA GLU A 278 26.17 -26.25 -9.33
C GLU A 278 24.89 -26.11 -10.17
N TYR A 279 24.55 -24.89 -10.60
CA TYR A 279 23.38 -24.60 -11.42
C TYR A 279 23.71 -23.50 -12.42
N ASN A 280 23.68 -23.82 -13.71
CA ASN A 280 23.92 -22.88 -14.81
C ASN A 280 25.17 -21.98 -14.65
N GLY A 281 26.26 -22.49 -14.03
CA GLY A 281 27.51 -21.75 -13.79
C GLY A 281 27.63 -21.11 -12.40
N ALA A 282 26.54 -21.00 -11.63
CA ALA A 282 26.55 -20.59 -10.23
C ALA A 282 26.71 -21.79 -9.28
N TYR A 283 27.23 -21.57 -8.07
CA TYR A 283 27.55 -22.61 -7.09
C TYR A 283 26.89 -22.35 -5.73
N ASP A 284 26.52 -23.43 -5.04
CA ASP A 284 25.70 -23.44 -3.80
C ASP A 284 24.21 -23.15 -4.01
N VAL A 285 23.73 -23.31 -5.25
CA VAL A 285 22.33 -23.12 -5.63
C VAL A 285 21.50 -24.35 -5.24
N VAL A 286 20.30 -24.14 -4.68
CA VAL A 286 19.34 -25.20 -4.32
C VAL A 286 18.95 -26.01 -5.57
N GLN A 287 19.09 -27.33 -5.49
CA GLN A 287 18.84 -28.26 -6.57
C GLN A 287 17.39 -28.75 -6.58
N GLY A 288 16.85 -29.03 -7.76
CA GLY A 288 15.60 -29.79 -7.90
C GLY A 288 15.78 -31.27 -7.57
N ASP A 289 14.69 -32.02 -7.38
CA ASP A 289 14.76 -33.47 -7.14
C ASP A 289 14.79 -34.31 -8.42
N GLY A 290 14.65 -33.68 -9.58
CA GLY A 290 14.73 -34.31 -10.90
C GLY A 290 13.43 -35.01 -11.30
N THR A 291 12.32 -34.74 -10.62
CA THR A 291 10.99 -35.26 -10.97
C THR A 291 9.98 -34.13 -11.15
N ILE A 292 9.09 -34.30 -12.13
CA ILE A 292 8.04 -33.32 -12.45
C ILE A 292 6.68 -33.97 -12.23
N GLU A 293 6.04 -33.62 -11.11
CA GLU A 293 4.73 -34.05 -10.66
C GLU A 293 3.76 -32.85 -10.58
N PRO A 294 2.68 -32.77 -11.39
CA PRO A 294 1.85 -31.56 -11.59
C PRO A 294 1.11 -30.93 -10.38
N ILE A 295 1.36 -31.36 -9.15
CA ILE A 295 0.80 -30.79 -7.90
C ILE A 295 1.93 -30.28 -6.99
N LYS A 296 3.10 -30.91 -7.08
CA LYS A 296 4.32 -30.65 -6.30
C LYS A 296 5.16 -29.57 -6.98
N ASP A 297 5.36 -29.70 -8.27
CA ASP A 297 6.39 -28.98 -9.03
C ASP A 297 5.82 -27.72 -9.71
N SER A 298 5.51 -26.72 -8.88
CA SER A 298 5.04 -25.39 -9.28
C SER A 298 5.99 -24.30 -8.80
N TYR A 299 6.04 -23.16 -9.50
CA TYR A 299 6.93 -22.03 -9.18
C TYR A 299 6.89 -21.64 -7.69
N ALA A 300 5.70 -21.56 -7.09
CA ALA A 300 5.53 -21.16 -5.69
C ALA A 300 6.18 -22.13 -4.69
N ASN A 301 6.00 -23.45 -4.87
CA ASN A 301 6.70 -24.46 -4.08
C ASN A 301 8.23 -24.39 -4.34
N GLY A 302 8.60 -24.01 -5.57
CA GLY A 302 9.98 -23.79 -6.02
C GLY A 302 10.76 -22.67 -5.31
N TRP A 303 10.10 -21.58 -4.87
CA TRP A 303 10.78 -20.48 -4.16
C TRP A 303 10.51 -20.42 -2.65
N LEU A 304 9.34 -20.85 -2.16
CA LEU A 304 8.95 -20.68 -0.75
C LEU A 304 9.65 -21.64 0.24
N ASN A 305 10.35 -22.66 -0.23
CA ASN A 305 11.03 -23.69 0.59
C ASN A 305 12.16 -23.18 1.51
N HIS A 306 12.61 -21.95 1.31
CA HIS A 306 13.54 -21.28 2.22
C HIS A 306 12.86 -20.84 3.55
N LEU A 307 11.54 -20.61 3.53
CA LEU A 307 10.72 -20.27 4.70
C LEU A 307 10.22 -21.52 5.43
N TYR A 308 10.12 -21.44 6.76
CA TYR A 308 9.66 -22.55 7.59
C TYR A 308 9.06 -22.11 8.94
N ILE A 309 8.35 -23.05 9.58
CA ILE A 309 7.80 -22.94 10.95
C ILE A 309 8.16 -24.19 11.78
N TYR A 310 7.89 -24.18 13.09
CA TYR A 310 8.05 -25.36 13.96
C TYR A 310 6.73 -25.89 14.54
N SER A 311 5.83 -25.02 15.02
CA SER A 311 4.49 -25.42 15.51
C SER A 311 3.32 -24.68 14.90
N ASP A 312 3.48 -23.40 14.59
CA ASP A 312 2.40 -22.45 14.27
C ASP A 312 2.93 -21.26 13.45
N LEU A 313 2.04 -20.32 13.13
CA LEU A 313 2.34 -19.09 12.40
C LEU A 313 2.58 -17.87 13.32
N GLU A 314 2.68 -18.04 14.64
CA GLU A 314 3.01 -16.97 15.60
C GLU A 314 4.49 -17.04 16.05
N GLY A 315 5.35 -17.66 15.23
CA GLY A 315 6.77 -17.84 15.54
C GLY A 315 7.07 -18.91 16.60
N GLY A 316 6.10 -19.76 16.94
CA GLY A 316 6.28 -20.80 17.96
C GLY A 316 7.37 -21.80 17.61
N ASN A 317 8.34 -21.95 18.54
CA ASN A 317 9.36 -23.00 18.53
C ASN A 317 9.47 -23.63 19.94
N PRO A 318 8.48 -24.47 20.35
CA PRO A 318 8.37 -24.99 21.72
C PRO A 318 9.47 -25.99 22.10
N ALA A 319 10.22 -26.51 21.12
CA ALA A 319 11.40 -27.34 21.35
C ALA A 319 12.70 -26.52 21.50
N ASN A 320 12.68 -25.22 21.15
CA ASN A 320 13.87 -24.40 20.90
C ASN A 320 14.87 -25.12 19.97
N SER A 321 14.37 -25.70 18.88
CA SER A 321 15.18 -26.45 17.91
C SER A 321 15.77 -25.54 16.83
N THR A 322 16.86 -26.02 16.24
CA THR A 322 17.48 -25.53 15.01
C THR A 322 17.61 -26.63 13.95
N LEU A 323 17.33 -27.88 14.30
CA LEU A 323 17.68 -29.05 13.48
C LEU A 323 16.79 -29.11 12.23
N GLU A 324 17.36 -29.39 11.05
CA GLU A 324 16.64 -29.34 9.75
C GLU A 324 15.40 -30.24 9.73
N LYS A 325 15.49 -31.41 10.36
CA LYS A 325 14.41 -32.41 10.48
C LYS A 325 13.17 -31.90 11.22
N ASP A 326 13.33 -30.86 12.05
CA ASP A 326 12.27 -30.29 12.89
C ASP A 326 11.61 -29.08 12.19
N LYS A 327 12.26 -28.49 11.16
CA LYS A 327 11.78 -27.36 10.36
C LYS A 327 10.69 -27.80 9.38
N ILE A 328 9.49 -27.24 9.50
CA ILE A 328 8.39 -27.49 8.54
C ILE A 328 8.44 -26.44 7.43
N ARG A 329 9.12 -26.78 6.34
CA ARG A 329 9.39 -25.88 5.19
C ARG A 329 8.15 -25.68 4.31
N LEU A 330 7.90 -24.45 3.87
CA LEU A 330 6.77 -24.13 2.98
C LEU A 330 6.99 -24.74 1.58
N GLY A 331 5.92 -25.16 0.91
CA GLY A 331 5.96 -25.79 -0.41
C GLY A 331 6.51 -27.22 -0.46
N LEU A 332 7.08 -27.73 0.64
CA LEU A 332 7.65 -29.08 0.72
C LEU A 332 6.74 -30.08 1.47
N PRO A 333 6.87 -31.40 1.19
CA PRO A 333 6.25 -32.43 2.01
C PRO A 333 6.82 -32.41 3.43
N ASN A 334 5.96 -32.36 4.45
CA ASN A 334 6.44 -32.42 5.84
C ASN A 334 6.94 -33.84 6.17
N LEU A 335 8.22 -33.95 6.53
CA LEU A 335 8.86 -35.19 6.95
C LEU A 335 8.76 -35.46 8.46
N ASN A 336 8.31 -34.49 9.25
CA ASN A 336 8.19 -34.61 10.71
C ASN A 336 6.86 -35.26 11.14
N ALA A 337 6.94 -36.53 11.53
CA ALA A 337 5.80 -37.35 11.91
C ALA A 337 5.07 -36.95 13.22
N SER A 338 5.53 -35.94 13.98
CA SER A 338 4.78 -35.40 15.12
C SER A 338 3.74 -34.33 14.74
N THR A 339 3.82 -33.75 13.54
CA THR A 339 2.98 -32.62 13.13
C THR A 339 2.16 -33.02 11.90
N PRO A 340 0.81 -32.98 11.92
CA PRO A 340 -0.03 -33.52 10.83
C PRO A 340 -0.15 -32.58 9.62
N LEU A 341 0.49 -31.40 9.65
CA LEU A 341 0.47 -30.42 8.57
C LEU A 341 1.33 -30.89 7.40
N SER A 342 0.83 -30.82 6.17
CA SER A 342 1.61 -30.95 4.94
C SER A 342 1.60 -29.61 4.23
N LEU A 343 2.76 -28.99 4.02
CA LEU A 343 2.85 -27.58 3.60
C LEU A 343 3.13 -27.38 2.10
N GLN A 344 2.97 -28.41 1.27
CA GLN A 344 2.78 -28.24 -0.18
C GLN A 344 1.60 -27.29 -0.41
N LEU A 345 1.82 -26.19 -1.12
CA LEU A 345 0.82 -25.14 -1.27
C LEU A 345 -0.26 -25.56 -2.27
N PRO A 346 -1.55 -25.45 -1.94
CA PRO A 346 -2.60 -25.65 -2.91
C PRO A 346 -2.50 -24.62 -4.04
N VAL A 347 -2.78 -25.04 -5.28
CA VAL A 347 -2.80 -24.17 -6.45
C VAL A 347 -3.65 -22.92 -6.18
N ASN A 348 -3.14 -21.75 -6.54
CA ASN A 348 -3.76 -20.44 -6.32
C ASN A 348 -3.96 -20.06 -4.83
N SER A 349 -3.06 -20.49 -3.94
CA SER A 349 -3.06 -20.13 -2.52
C SER A 349 -1.72 -19.55 -2.06
N GLY A 350 -1.76 -18.52 -1.21
CA GLY A 350 -0.55 -17.90 -0.65
C GLY A 350 0.15 -18.76 0.42
N PRO A 351 1.32 -18.33 0.93
CA PRO A 351 2.12 -19.06 1.93
C PRO A 351 1.38 -19.29 3.25
N ALA A 352 0.37 -18.45 3.54
CA ALA A 352 -0.54 -18.59 4.69
C ALA A 352 -1.82 -19.39 4.36
N PHE A 353 -1.82 -20.15 3.26
CA PHE A 353 -2.88 -21.05 2.77
C PHE A 353 -4.23 -20.38 2.46
N HIS A 354 -4.19 -19.08 2.20
CA HIS A 354 -5.33 -18.29 1.75
C HIS A 354 -5.47 -18.37 0.22
N PRO A 355 -6.60 -18.87 -0.32
CA PRO A 355 -6.83 -18.92 -1.77
C PRO A 355 -7.22 -17.56 -2.35
N VAL A 356 -6.90 -17.28 -3.61
CA VAL A 356 -7.38 -16.07 -4.34
C VAL A 356 -8.91 -15.98 -4.30
N GLY A 357 -9.59 -17.12 -4.45
CA GLY A 357 -11.05 -17.21 -4.50
C GLY A 357 -11.68 -16.51 -5.72
N PRO A 358 -13.01 -16.32 -5.73
CA PRO A 358 -13.97 -16.75 -4.71
C PRO A 358 -14.63 -18.11 -5.01
N ASP A 359 -14.56 -18.62 -6.25
CA ASP A 359 -15.36 -19.77 -6.69
C ASP A 359 -14.73 -21.14 -6.35
N GLY A 360 -14.81 -21.51 -5.07
CA GLY A 360 -15.14 -22.89 -4.68
C GLY A 360 -14.08 -23.99 -4.86
N ASN A 361 -12.83 -23.67 -5.21
CA ASN A 361 -11.72 -24.55 -4.86
C ASN A 361 -11.63 -24.59 -3.33
N ASN A 362 -11.79 -25.78 -2.73
CA ASN A 362 -11.86 -25.97 -1.28
C ASN A 362 -10.48 -25.77 -0.61
N GLY A 363 -9.97 -24.54 -0.61
CA GLY A 363 -8.80 -24.14 0.16
C GLY A 363 -9.08 -24.23 1.66
N PRO A 364 -8.04 -24.38 2.52
CA PRO A 364 -8.23 -24.71 3.93
C PRO A 364 -9.00 -23.67 4.77
N THR A 365 -9.20 -22.47 4.24
CA THR A 365 -9.76 -21.30 4.94
C THR A 365 -11.10 -20.78 4.37
N ASP A 366 -11.74 -21.45 3.39
CA ASP A 366 -13.03 -21.02 2.78
C ASP A 366 -13.09 -19.51 2.42
N ASN A 367 -11.99 -18.86 2.03
CA ASN A 367 -11.99 -17.40 1.77
C ASN A 367 -12.54 -16.54 2.95
N VAL A 368 -12.35 -16.95 4.21
CA VAL A 368 -12.41 -16.04 5.37
C VAL A 368 -11.02 -15.53 5.75
N LEU A 369 -10.94 -14.29 6.22
CA LEU A 369 -9.70 -13.75 6.81
C LEU A 369 -9.39 -14.47 8.13
N THR A 370 -8.10 -14.61 8.44
CA THR A 370 -7.62 -15.09 9.75
C THR A 370 -7.09 -13.93 10.60
N PHE A 371 -7.06 -14.06 11.91
CA PHE A 371 -6.49 -13.07 12.83
C PHE A 371 -5.02 -13.42 13.13
N SER A 372 -4.13 -12.43 13.07
CA SER A 372 -2.68 -12.61 13.25
C SER A 372 -2.20 -12.73 14.71
N GLY A 373 -3.11 -12.90 15.68
CA GLY A 373 -2.78 -13.12 17.10
C GLY A 373 -2.08 -11.93 17.78
N GLU A 374 -1.54 -12.14 18.98
CA GLU A 374 -0.77 -11.11 19.70
C GLU A 374 0.70 -11.03 19.22
N SER A 375 1.18 -12.05 18.51
CA SER A 375 2.55 -12.12 17.99
C SER A 375 2.70 -11.56 16.57
N GLY A 376 1.60 -11.49 15.81
CA GLY A 376 1.65 -11.30 14.36
C GLY A 376 1.98 -12.60 13.63
N THR A 377 1.84 -12.59 12.30
CA THR A 377 2.17 -13.76 11.48
C THR A 377 3.67 -13.79 11.23
N VAL A 378 4.37 -14.75 11.84
CA VAL A 378 5.83 -14.87 11.85
C VAL A 378 6.26 -16.25 11.36
N VAL A 379 7.16 -16.25 10.38
CA VAL A 379 7.86 -17.45 9.89
C VAL A 379 9.38 -17.29 10.10
N PHE A 380 10.17 -18.31 9.80
CA PHE A 380 11.63 -18.26 9.89
C PHE A 380 12.30 -18.46 8.52
N THR A 381 13.44 -17.80 8.32
CA THR A 381 14.37 -17.99 7.18
C THR A 381 15.79 -18.24 7.71
N GLN A 382 16.65 -18.89 6.92
CA GLN A 382 17.99 -19.30 7.36
C GLN A 382 19.10 -18.40 6.80
N ALA A 383 19.64 -17.53 7.65
CA ALA A 383 20.75 -16.61 7.33
C ALA A 383 22.13 -17.31 7.37
N ARG A 384 23.22 -16.61 7.01
CA ARG A 384 24.59 -17.16 7.00
C ARG A 384 25.12 -17.61 8.35
N VAL A 385 24.70 -16.91 9.41
CA VAL A 385 25.27 -17.00 10.77
C VAL A 385 24.20 -17.13 11.86
N LEU A 386 22.93 -17.26 11.46
CA LEU A 386 21.78 -17.40 12.33
C LEU A 386 20.75 -18.26 11.59
N GLU A 387 20.35 -19.38 12.18
CA GLU A 387 19.42 -20.26 11.49
C GLU A 387 17.97 -19.79 11.60
N ASN A 388 17.51 -19.47 12.81
CA ASN A 388 16.15 -18.99 13.06
C ASN A 388 16.13 -17.46 13.00
N LEU A 389 16.29 -16.87 11.80
CA LEU A 389 15.98 -15.45 11.59
C LEU A 389 14.45 -15.31 11.43
N PRO A 390 13.73 -14.64 12.35
CA PRO A 390 12.29 -14.43 12.19
C PRO A 390 12.00 -13.47 11.03
N VAL A 391 10.83 -13.65 10.43
CA VAL A 391 10.30 -12.86 9.32
C VAL A 391 8.82 -12.59 9.64
N MET A 392 8.51 -11.36 10.06
CA MET A 392 7.12 -10.95 10.29
C MET A 392 6.44 -10.65 8.95
N LEU A 393 5.52 -11.52 8.54
CA LEU A 393 4.70 -11.31 7.34
C LEU A 393 3.55 -10.32 7.61
N THR A 394 3.04 -10.28 8.85
CA THR A 394 1.96 -9.37 9.28
C THR A 394 2.16 -8.92 10.71
N SER A 395 1.87 -7.65 10.99
CA SER A 395 1.79 -7.13 12.36
C SER A 395 0.76 -7.88 13.24
N PRO A 396 0.88 -7.83 14.59
CA PRO A 396 -0.12 -8.37 15.51
C PRO A 396 -1.54 -7.84 15.30
N ARG A 397 -2.56 -8.62 15.68
CA ARG A 397 -3.94 -8.16 15.86
C ARG A 397 -4.57 -7.57 14.58
N ILE A 398 -4.23 -8.11 13.42
CA ILE A 398 -4.77 -7.76 12.09
C ILE A 398 -5.59 -8.93 11.53
N TRP A 399 -6.64 -8.62 10.76
CA TRP A 399 -7.36 -9.59 9.96
C TRP A 399 -6.71 -9.72 8.58
N GLU A 400 -6.23 -10.90 8.23
CA GLU A 400 -5.33 -11.13 7.11
C GLU A 400 -5.80 -12.22 6.13
N ALA A 401 -5.35 -12.07 4.88
CA ALA A 401 -5.17 -13.16 3.93
C ALA A 401 -3.88 -12.92 3.12
N LEU A 402 -2.82 -13.67 3.43
CA LEU A 402 -1.45 -13.34 2.96
C LEU A 402 -0.99 -14.05 1.70
N GLY A 403 -0.18 -13.32 0.93
CA GLY A 403 0.51 -13.76 -0.28
C GLY A 403 -0.42 -14.32 -1.36
N LEU A 404 -1.62 -13.74 -1.43
CA LEU A 404 -2.63 -13.94 -2.47
C LEU A 404 -2.01 -13.62 -3.85
N PRO A 405 -2.00 -14.58 -4.79
CA PRO A 405 -1.48 -14.37 -6.14
C PRO A 405 -2.13 -13.22 -6.92
N LEU A 406 -1.33 -12.40 -7.58
CA LEU A 406 -1.80 -11.33 -8.47
C LEU A 406 -1.74 -11.74 -9.95
N THR A 407 -2.74 -11.32 -10.72
CA THR A 407 -2.80 -11.48 -12.18
C THR A 407 -2.82 -10.12 -12.88
N PRO A 408 -1.93 -9.87 -13.85
CA PRO A 408 -1.95 -8.64 -14.65
C PRO A 408 -3.02 -8.64 -15.76
N PHE A 409 -3.58 -9.82 -16.11
CA PHE A 409 -4.46 -9.99 -17.27
C PHE A 409 -5.89 -10.36 -16.88
N GLU A 410 -6.86 -9.65 -17.46
CA GLU A 410 -8.28 -10.00 -17.39
C GLU A 410 -8.67 -11.26 -18.18
N ASP A 411 -9.65 -11.97 -17.64
CA ASP A 411 -10.54 -12.88 -18.38
C ASP A 411 -10.99 -12.32 -19.75
N SER A 412 -11.25 -11.01 -19.83
CA SER A 412 -11.78 -10.36 -21.04
C SER A 412 -10.78 -10.39 -22.21
N ILE A 413 -9.49 -10.45 -21.93
CA ILE A 413 -8.41 -10.30 -22.92
C ILE A 413 -8.20 -11.60 -23.71
N ASP A 414 -8.67 -12.75 -23.20
CA ASP A 414 -8.47 -14.07 -23.83
C ASP A 414 -7.02 -14.38 -24.17
N PHE A 415 -6.09 -13.96 -23.30
CA PHE A 415 -4.65 -13.87 -23.53
C PHE A 415 -4.02 -15.09 -24.24
N TYR A 416 -4.49 -16.32 -23.99
CA TYR A 416 -3.97 -17.55 -24.62
C TYR A 416 -4.67 -17.97 -25.92
N GLY A 417 -5.83 -17.40 -26.22
CA GLY A 417 -6.60 -17.66 -27.44
C GLY A 417 -6.23 -16.73 -28.59
N ASP A 418 -5.90 -15.46 -28.30
CA ASP A 418 -5.46 -14.48 -29.29
C ASP A 418 -4.49 -13.42 -28.69
N PRO A 419 -3.19 -13.75 -28.51
CA PRO A 419 -2.20 -12.79 -28.01
C PRO A 419 -1.99 -11.56 -28.91
N GLY A 420 -2.45 -11.58 -30.16
CA GLY A 420 -2.38 -10.42 -31.06
C GLY A 420 -3.28 -9.25 -30.63
N LEU A 421 -4.22 -9.49 -29.71
CA LEU A 421 -5.09 -8.47 -29.11
C LEU A 421 -4.52 -7.88 -27.81
N VAL A 422 -3.30 -8.28 -27.39
CA VAL A 422 -2.73 -7.92 -26.09
C VAL A 422 -1.68 -6.82 -26.23
N ASP A 423 -2.14 -5.58 -26.08
CA ASP A 423 -1.29 -4.40 -25.91
C ASP A 423 -0.93 -4.13 -24.44
N GLU A 424 0.12 -3.34 -24.21
CA GLU A 424 0.51 -2.81 -22.88
C GLU A 424 -0.65 -2.09 -22.16
N ASP A 425 -1.50 -1.38 -22.91
CA ASP A 425 -2.71 -0.72 -22.40
C ASP A 425 -3.85 -1.69 -22.00
N SER A 426 -3.60 -2.99 -22.12
CA SER A 426 -4.47 -4.09 -21.68
C SER A 426 -4.07 -4.64 -20.30
N ILE A 427 -2.97 -4.16 -19.73
CA ILE A 427 -2.59 -4.49 -18.36
C ILE A 427 -3.54 -3.84 -17.37
N ARG A 428 -4.10 -4.63 -16.43
CA ARG A 428 -4.83 -4.02 -15.32
C ARG A 428 -3.84 -3.28 -14.41
N PRO A 429 -4.15 -2.04 -13.99
CA PRO A 429 -3.28 -1.27 -13.10
C PRO A 429 -3.32 -1.79 -11.65
N PHE A 430 -4.37 -2.52 -11.27
CA PHE A 430 -4.55 -3.13 -9.95
C PHE A 430 -5.55 -4.30 -9.97
N VAL A 431 -5.49 -5.17 -8.96
CA VAL A 431 -6.60 -6.06 -8.58
C VAL A 431 -7.40 -5.39 -7.46
N ALA A 432 -8.73 -5.33 -7.63
CA ALA A 432 -9.64 -4.86 -6.59
C ALA A 432 -9.92 -5.97 -5.57
N MET A 433 -9.68 -5.68 -4.28
CA MET A 433 -9.78 -6.64 -3.18
C MET A 433 -10.88 -6.19 -2.19
N LYS A 434 -11.86 -7.05 -1.94
CA LYS A 434 -13.00 -6.76 -1.06
C LYS A 434 -13.00 -7.67 0.15
N ALA A 435 -13.53 -7.18 1.26
CA ALA A 435 -13.84 -7.99 2.44
C ALA A 435 -15.20 -7.60 3.02
N GLN A 436 -16.08 -8.56 3.31
CA GLN A 436 -17.45 -8.33 3.79
C GLN A 436 -17.70 -9.02 5.12
N LEU A 437 -18.40 -8.33 6.02
CA LEU A 437 -18.79 -8.85 7.32
C LEU A 437 -20.05 -9.74 7.20
N HIS A 438 -20.01 -10.94 7.80
CA HIS A 438 -21.14 -11.89 7.86
C HIS A 438 -21.40 -12.31 9.31
N GLU A 439 -22.65 -12.52 9.69
CA GLU A 439 -23.01 -13.20 10.97
C GLU A 439 -22.41 -14.63 10.97
N ALA A 440 -21.81 -15.08 12.08
CA ALA A 440 -21.16 -16.39 12.17
C ALA A 440 -22.16 -17.50 12.57
N ASN A 441 -22.26 -18.55 11.74
CA ASN A 441 -22.99 -19.77 12.06
C ASN A 441 -22.04 -20.82 12.64
N CYS A 442 -22.00 -20.94 13.96
CA CYS A 442 -21.12 -21.89 14.66
C CYS A 442 -21.85 -23.16 15.14
N ASP A 443 -21.21 -24.32 15.02
CA ASP A 443 -21.69 -25.59 15.56
C ASP A 443 -21.26 -25.80 17.03
N ALA A 444 -21.76 -26.88 17.66
CA ALA A 444 -21.43 -27.23 19.04
C ALA A 444 -19.99 -27.77 19.24
N SER A 445 -19.19 -27.83 18.17
CA SER A 445 -17.78 -28.22 18.16
C SER A 445 -16.85 -27.00 18.01
N GLY A 446 -17.40 -25.81 17.78
CA GLY A 446 -16.65 -24.59 17.47
C GLY A 446 -16.34 -24.40 15.98
N ASN A 447 -16.83 -25.24 15.08
CA ASN A 447 -16.69 -25.01 13.64
C ASN A 447 -17.67 -23.91 13.21
N CYS A 448 -17.19 -22.88 12.53
CA CYS A 448 -18.02 -21.74 12.11
C CYS A 448 -18.00 -21.55 10.60
N SER A 449 -19.12 -21.13 10.03
CA SER A 449 -19.23 -20.71 8.62
C SER A 449 -19.91 -19.36 8.50
N ALA A 450 -19.72 -18.67 7.37
CA ALA A 450 -20.46 -17.45 7.08
C ALA A 450 -21.98 -17.69 7.03
N GLY A 451 -22.73 -16.73 7.56
CA GLY A 451 -24.18 -16.63 7.45
C GLY A 451 -24.61 -15.51 6.51
N PRO A 452 -25.77 -14.87 6.76
CA PRO A 452 -26.16 -13.64 6.06
C PRO A 452 -25.09 -12.56 6.20
N ALA A 453 -24.96 -11.72 5.16
CA ALA A 453 -24.16 -10.50 5.25
C ALA A 453 -24.72 -9.58 6.33
N VAL A 454 -23.83 -8.93 7.09
CA VAL A 454 -24.23 -7.87 8.03
C VAL A 454 -24.64 -6.65 7.22
N LEU A 455 -25.86 -6.16 7.45
CA LEU A 455 -26.36 -4.93 6.86
C LEU A 455 -26.30 -3.80 7.88
N ASP A 456 -25.95 -2.60 7.43
CA ASP A 456 -26.00 -1.39 8.24
C ASP A 456 -27.42 -0.79 8.34
N ARG A 457 -27.58 0.27 9.15
CA ARG A 457 -28.84 0.98 9.38
C ARG A 457 -29.43 1.66 8.14
N ALA A 458 -28.65 1.79 7.05
CA ALA A 458 -29.14 2.23 5.75
C ALA A 458 -29.57 1.05 4.84
N GLY A 459 -29.23 -0.18 5.22
CA GLY A 459 -29.57 -1.42 4.52
C GLY A 459 -28.46 -1.94 3.59
N ASN A 460 -27.26 -1.35 3.64
CA ASN A 460 -26.13 -1.73 2.79
C ASN A 460 -25.30 -2.83 3.47
N PRO A 461 -24.75 -3.81 2.72
CA PRO A 461 -23.76 -4.73 3.28
C PRO A 461 -22.51 -3.99 3.77
N VAL A 462 -21.98 -4.41 4.93
CA VAL A 462 -20.71 -3.89 5.46
C VAL A 462 -19.55 -4.50 4.66
N ILE A 463 -19.00 -3.73 3.72
CA ILE A 463 -17.91 -4.13 2.82
C ILE A 463 -16.75 -3.13 2.96
N GLY A 464 -15.56 -3.64 3.26
CA GLY A 464 -14.28 -2.97 3.07
C GLY A 464 -13.73 -3.23 1.67
N PHE A 465 -12.81 -2.37 1.23
CA PHE A 465 -12.21 -2.40 -0.09
C PHE A 465 -10.78 -1.86 -0.02
N GLY A 466 -9.87 -2.43 -0.81
CA GLY A 466 -8.57 -1.88 -1.17
C GLY A 466 -8.12 -2.41 -2.54
N THR A 467 -6.94 -2.02 -3.02
CA THR A 467 -6.41 -2.42 -4.32
C THR A 467 -4.96 -2.87 -4.26
N ALA A 468 -4.68 -4.09 -4.72
CA ALA A 468 -3.30 -4.53 -4.96
C ALA A 468 -2.84 -3.99 -6.32
N PRO A 469 -1.97 -2.97 -6.40
CA PRO A 469 -1.48 -2.49 -7.68
C PRO A 469 -0.57 -3.50 -8.37
N ILE A 470 -0.42 -3.34 -9.68
CA ILE A 470 0.40 -4.19 -10.53
C ILE A 470 1.41 -3.32 -11.27
N ASP A 471 2.68 -3.48 -10.89
CA ASP A 471 3.82 -3.02 -11.67
C ASP A 471 4.32 -4.15 -12.57
N ILE A 472 4.61 -3.84 -13.82
CA ILE A 472 5.22 -4.78 -14.78
C ILE A 472 6.39 -4.05 -15.43
N PRO A 473 7.64 -4.46 -15.19
CA PRO A 473 8.79 -3.62 -15.49
C PRO A 473 9.08 -3.56 -16.99
N ASN A 474 9.14 -2.36 -17.58
CA ASN A 474 9.09 -2.10 -19.03
C ASN A 474 10.37 -2.47 -19.82
N CYS A 475 11.01 -3.59 -19.46
CA CYS A 475 12.28 -4.07 -19.98
C CYS A 475 12.29 -4.22 -21.50
N GLU A 476 11.16 -4.59 -22.13
CA GLU A 476 11.10 -4.88 -23.56
C GLU A 476 11.23 -3.62 -24.44
N ARG A 477 10.97 -2.44 -23.88
CA ARG A 477 11.23 -1.14 -24.53
C ARG A 477 12.72 -0.86 -24.76
N CYS A 478 13.60 -1.59 -24.07
CA CYS A 478 15.06 -1.55 -24.26
C CYS A 478 15.61 -2.88 -24.80
N HIS A 479 15.24 -4.01 -24.18
CA HIS A 479 15.79 -5.34 -24.46
C HIS A 479 15.23 -6.02 -25.73
N ALA A 480 14.07 -5.60 -26.24
CA ALA A 480 13.60 -6.00 -27.57
C ALA A 480 13.88 -4.93 -28.65
N ALA A 481 14.18 -3.68 -28.23
CA ALA A 481 14.57 -2.61 -29.14
C ALA A 481 16.00 -2.80 -29.67
N VAL A 482 16.34 -2.11 -30.77
CA VAL A 482 17.67 -2.13 -31.40
C VAL A 482 18.01 -0.75 -31.95
N ASP A 483 19.30 -0.37 -31.91
CA ASP A 483 19.81 0.94 -32.35
C ASP A 483 19.16 2.15 -31.62
N THR A 484 18.54 1.95 -30.45
CA THR A 484 17.93 3.01 -29.63
C THR A 484 18.80 3.39 -28.42
N PRO A 485 18.63 4.57 -27.79
CA PRO A 485 19.59 5.11 -26.81
C PRO A 485 19.86 4.26 -25.57
N ASN A 486 18.85 3.51 -25.11
CA ASN A 486 18.93 2.66 -23.91
C ASN A 486 18.86 1.16 -24.23
N SER A 487 18.86 0.78 -25.52
CA SER A 487 18.95 -0.63 -25.92
C SER A 487 20.39 -1.15 -25.79
N PRO A 488 20.59 -2.38 -25.28
CA PRO A 488 21.90 -3.04 -25.34
C PRO A 488 22.26 -3.54 -26.75
N HIS A 489 21.34 -3.43 -27.73
CA HIS A 489 21.43 -4.11 -29.03
C HIS A 489 21.72 -3.18 -30.21
N ALA A 490 22.53 -3.70 -31.15
CA ALA A 490 22.88 -3.02 -32.40
C ALA A 490 22.54 -3.88 -33.63
N SER A 491 21.98 -3.27 -34.68
CA SER A 491 21.55 -4.00 -35.88
C SER A 491 22.70 -4.60 -36.72
N VAL A 492 23.95 -4.25 -36.40
CA VAL A 492 25.16 -4.71 -37.11
C VAL A 492 26.26 -5.10 -36.12
N GLY A 493 26.55 -6.39 -36.04
CA GLY A 493 27.68 -6.95 -35.29
C GLY A 493 27.35 -7.54 -33.92
N ASP A 494 26.12 -7.34 -33.46
CA ASP A 494 25.56 -7.97 -32.26
C ASP A 494 25.33 -9.48 -32.48
N PRO A 495 25.82 -10.37 -31.59
CA PRO A 495 25.60 -11.82 -31.67
C PRO A 495 24.31 -12.30 -30.97
N ILE A 496 23.72 -11.50 -30.08
CA ILE A 496 22.55 -11.83 -29.25
C ILE A 496 21.25 -11.39 -29.92
N TYR A 497 21.20 -10.19 -30.52
CA TYR A 497 19.99 -9.65 -31.15
C TYR A 497 19.34 -10.56 -32.23
N PRO A 498 20.07 -11.42 -32.97
CA PRO A 498 19.46 -12.45 -33.81
C PRO A 498 18.59 -13.48 -33.06
N LEU A 499 18.89 -13.77 -31.78
CA LEU A 499 18.10 -14.68 -30.93
C LEU A 499 16.80 -14.02 -30.47
N VAL A 500 16.86 -12.73 -30.13
CA VAL A 500 15.71 -11.87 -29.82
C VAL A 500 14.72 -11.88 -30.99
N GLN A 501 15.22 -11.65 -32.21
CA GLN A 501 14.43 -11.74 -33.44
C GLN A 501 13.89 -13.16 -33.69
N GLU A 502 14.67 -14.23 -33.45
CA GLU A 502 14.17 -15.60 -33.64
C GLU A 502 12.98 -15.90 -32.71
N GLU A 503 13.01 -15.37 -31.48
CA GLU A 503 11.95 -15.55 -30.50
C GLU A 503 10.67 -14.80 -30.88
N GLU A 504 10.78 -13.51 -31.23
CA GLU A 504 9.65 -12.71 -31.71
C GLU A 504 8.99 -13.35 -32.94
N ASN A 505 9.80 -13.74 -33.94
CA ASN A 505 9.32 -14.38 -35.15
C ASN A 505 8.68 -15.75 -34.87
N PHE A 506 9.17 -16.52 -33.88
CA PHE A 506 8.53 -17.77 -33.47
C PHE A 506 7.12 -17.50 -32.92
N TRP A 507 6.96 -16.57 -31.97
CA TRP A 507 5.67 -16.37 -31.32
C TRP A 507 4.65 -15.70 -32.24
N ASN A 508 5.09 -14.76 -33.09
CA ASN A 508 4.26 -14.20 -34.16
C ASN A 508 3.75 -15.32 -35.09
N ALA A 509 4.60 -16.26 -35.50
CA ALA A 509 4.22 -17.38 -36.35
C ALA A 509 3.41 -18.49 -35.63
N PHE A 510 3.58 -18.66 -34.32
CA PHE A 510 2.86 -19.65 -33.51
C PHE A 510 1.39 -19.24 -33.29
N TYR A 511 1.17 -17.96 -32.98
CA TYR A 511 -0.18 -17.41 -32.76
C TYR A 511 -0.83 -16.81 -34.02
N ASN A 512 -0.07 -16.60 -35.10
CA ASN A 512 -0.48 -15.95 -36.36
C ASN A 512 -0.71 -14.43 -36.24
N ILE A 513 0.06 -13.76 -35.38
CA ILE A 513 0.05 -12.31 -35.17
C ILE A 513 0.57 -11.61 -36.44
N ASP A 514 -0.26 -10.80 -37.08
CA ASP A 514 0.09 -9.97 -38.23
C ASP A 514 0.18 -8.49 -37.82
N THR A 515 1.37 -8.10 -37.35
CA THR A 515 1.67 -6.71 -36.96
C THR A 515 1.58 -5.71 -38.13
N ALA A 516 1.48 -6.18 -39.38
CA ALA A 516 1.21 -5.36 -40.55
C ALA A 516 -0.29 -5.24 -40.89
N ALA A 517 -1.13 -6.13 -40.35
CA ALA A 517 -2.59 -5.99 -40.34
C ALA A 517 -3.08 -5.07 -39.20
N GLY A 518 -2.33 -5.02 -38.09
CA GLY A 518 -2.58 -4.13 -36.95
C GLY A 518 -2.53 -4.82 -35.57
N ASP A 519 -2.16 -6.10 -35.52
CA ASP A 519 -2.07 -6.87 -34.28
C ASP A 519 -0.86 -6.41 -33.43
N SER A 520 -0.94 -6.56 -32.10
CA SER A 520 0.11 -6.08 -31.19
C SER A 520 1.39 -6.92 -31.26
N ASP A 521 2.54 -6.24 -31.21
CA ASP A 521 3.85 -6.85 -31.04
C ASP A 521 4.26 -7.00 -29.56
N TRP A 522 3.46 -6.50 -28.61
CA TRP A 522 3.90 -6.34 -27.22
C TRP A 522 4.25 -7.67 -26.57
N TYR A 523 3.34 -8.65 -26.60
CA TYR A 523 3.58 -9.99 -26.05
C TYR A 523 4.83 -10.68 -26.63
N THR A 524 5.13 -10.49 -27.91
CA THR A 524 6.27 -11.15 -28.55
C THR A 524 7.59 -10.43 -28.29
N ARG A 525 7.57 -9.10 -28.15
CA ARG A 525 8.69 -8.34 -27.58
C ARG A 525 9.02 -8.75 -26.15
N LEU A 526 8.05 -9.10 -25.30
CA LEU A 526 8.33 -9.63 -23.95
C LEU A 526 9.21 -10.88 -24.01
N LYS A 527 8.92 -11.79 -24.94
CA LYS A 527 9.66 -13.03 -25.15
C LYS A 527 11.07 -12.74 -25.68
N GLY A 528 11.17 -11.83 -26.65
CA GLY A 528 12.46 -11.32 -27.14
C GLY A 528 13.31 -10.72 -26.01
N ALA A 529 12.71 -9.91 -25.14
CA ALA A 529 13.38 -9.30 -23.99
C ALA A 529 13.87 -10.33 -22.95
N ALA A 530 13.08 -11.37 -22.65
CA ALA A 530 13.53 -12.47 -21.79
C ALA A 530 14.76 -13.19 -22.37
N ILE A 531 14.78 -13.45 -23.69
CA ILE A 531 15.95 -14.02 -24.38
C ILE A 531 17.14 -13.05 -24.37
N SER A 532 16.92 -11.75 -24.59
CA SER A 532 17.95 -10.71 -24.47
C SER A 532 18.62 -10.73 -23.10
N MET A 533 17.85 -10.61 -22.02
CA MET A 533 18.36 -10.57 -20.65
C MET A 533 19.14 -11.84 -20.28
N LEU A 534 18.61 -13.03 -20.61
CA LEU A 534 19.28 -14.30 -20.29
C LEU A 534 20.56 -14.52 -21.12
N ALA A 535 20.57 -14.13 -22.40
CA ALA A 535 21.76 -14.24 -23.25
C ALA A 535 22.84 -13.20 -22.87
N LEU A 536 22.44 -12.00 -22.44
CA LEU A 536 23.37 -11.01 -21.89
C LEU A 536 23.97 -11.50 -20.56
N HIS A 537 23.19 -12.17 -19.72
CA HIS A 537 23.69 -12.79 -18.49
C HIS A 537 24.70 -13.91 -18.78
N ASP A 538 24.44 -14.75 -19.79
CA ASP A 538 25.38 -15.79 -20.23
C ASP A 538 26.70 -15.20 -20.76
N ASP A 539 26.66 -14.11 -21.55
CA ASP A 539 27.88 -13.44 -22.07
C ASP A 539 28.67 -12.70 -20.97
N GLN A 540 27.99 -12.00 -20.05
CA GLN A 540 28.61 -11.16 -19.02
C GLN A 540 29.10 -11.96 -17.80
N HIS A 541 28.40 -13.02 -17.41
CA HIS A 541 28.63 -13.77 -16.18
C HIS A 541 29.01 -15.24 -16.42
N GLY A 542 29.01 -15.72 -17.66
CA GLY A 542 29.42 -17.08 -18.02
C GLY A 542 28.39 -18.15 -17.63
N THR A 543 27.12 -17.76 -17.43
CA THR A 543 26.02 -18.71 -17.19
C THR A 543 25.65 -19.49 -18.45
N SER A 544 24.73 -20.44 -18.32
CA SER A 544 24.28 -21.30 -19.43
C SER A 544 22.77 -21.34 -19.66
N PHE A 545 22.05 -20.29 -19.27
CA PHE A 545 20.58 -20.26 -19.34
C PHE A 545 20.04 -20.48 -20.75
N THR A 546 20.70 -19.92 -21.77
CA THR A 546 20.32 -20.00 -23.18
C THR A 546 21.02 -21.13 -23.95
N LEU A 547 21.87 -21.94 -23.30
CA LEU A 547 22.70 -22.97 -23.95
C LEU A 547 21.90 -24.01 -24.77
N ASN A 548 20.66 -24.30 -24.37
CA ASN A 548 19.76 -25.23 -25.05
C ASN A 548 18.68 -24.52 -25.91
N TYR A 549 18.75 -23.20 -26.06
CA TYR A 549 17.81 -22.43 -26.88
C TYR A 549 18.10 -22.59 -28.38
N PRO A 550 17.07 -22.78 -29.24
CA PRO A 550 15.67 -23.07 -28.90
C PRO A 550 15.43 -24.57 -28.67
N GLY A 551 14.89 -24.92 -27.50
CA GLY A 551 14.58 -26.30 -27.11
C GLY A 551 13.42 -26.95 -27.89
N CYS A 552 12.61 -26.18 -28.62
CA CYS A 552 11.59 -26.70 -29.53
C CYS A 552 11.35 -25.79 -30.76
N SER A 553 10.79 -26.37 -31.84
CA SER A 553 10.42 -25.64 -33.05
C SER A 553 9.09 -26.11 -33.67
N ILE A 554 8.40 -25.19 -34.36
CA ILE A 554 7.12 -25.46 -35.05
C ILE A 554 7.26 -26.61 -36.08
N ALA A 555 8.41 -26.70 -36.75
CA ALA A 555 8.68 -27.72 -37.75
C ALA A 555 8.89 -29.14 -37.18
N GLY A 556 9.16 -29.28 -35.88
CA GLY A 556 9.28 -30.57 -35.19
C GLY A 556 7.96 -31.12 -34.65
N GLY A 557 7.02 -30.24 -34.30
CA GLY A 557 5.73 -30.59 -33.70
C GLY A 557 5.75 -30.77 -32.17
N ASP A 558 6.94 -30.89 -31.55
CA ASP A 558 7.07 -31.12 -30.10
C ASP A 558 6.58 -29.94 -29.23
N CYS A 559 6.53 -28.71 -29.76
CA CYS A 559 5.92 -27.56 -29.06
C CYS A 559 4.38 -27.69 -28.91
N GLY A 560 3.74 -28.70 -29.51
CA GLY A 560 2.28 -28.78 -29.65
C GLY A 560 1.47 -29.02 -28.36
N ASN A 561 2.12 -29.24 -27.22
CA ASN A 561 1.49 -29.40 -25.91
C ASN A 561 1.69 -28.18 -24.99
N LEU A 562 2.23 -27.05 -25.50
CA LEU A 562 2.79 -25.98 -24.66
C LEU A 562 2.01 -24.65 -24.68
N PRO A 563 0.84 -24.56 -24.00
CA PRO A 563 0.55 -23.33 -23.29
C PRO A 563 1.62 -23.14 -22.19
N GLN A 564 2.26 -21.98 -22.14
CA GLN A 564 3.00 -21.48 -20.96
C GLN A 564 4.29 -22.21 -20.53
N ASN A 565 4.96 -22.97 -21.41
CA ASN A 565 6.32 -23.49 -21.15
C ASN A 565 7.38 -22.80 -22.05
N THR A 566 8.61 -22.67 -21.55
CA THR A 566 9.71 -21.95 -22.22
C THR A 566 10.40 -22.73 -23.34
N ARG A 567 10.93 -21.98 -24.32
CA ARG A 567 11.84 -22.47 -25.36
C ARG A 567 13.31 -22.54 -24.93
N LEU A 568 13.65 -22.27 -23.67
CA LEU A 568 15.02 -22.45 -23.14
C LEU A 568 15.44 -23.94 -23.08
N GLY A 569 14.47 -24.87 -23.04
CA GLY A 569 14.74 -26.33 -23.03
C GLY A 569 14.95 -26.95 -21.65
N HIS A 570 14.72 -26.17 -20.58
CA HIS A 570 14.70 -26.55 -19.16
C HIS A 570 13.63 -25.70 -18.44
N GLU A 571 13.60 -25.64 -17.11
CA GLU A 571 12.62 -24.87 -16.33
C GLU A 571 12.84 -23.34 -16.34
N SER A 572 11.93 -22.59 -15.72
CA SER A 572 12.07 -21.13 -15.57
C SER A 572 13.27 -20.74 -14.70
N ILE A 573 13.95 -19.64 -15.03
CA ILE A 573 14.99 -19.06 -14.18
C ILE A 573 14.36 -18.22 -13.06
N ILE A 574 14.58 -18.65 -11.81
CA ILE A 574 14.26 -17.85 -10.61
C ILE A 574 15.54 -17.14 -10.18
N CYS A 575 15.57 -15.81 -10.25
CA CYS A 575 16.74 -15.01 -9.87
C CYS A 575 17.19 -15.33 -8.43
N GLN A 576 16.22 -15.50 -7.52
CA GLN A 576 16.44 -15.79 -6.10
C GLN A 576 16.95 -17.22 -5.81
N LYS A 577 17.17 -18.08 -6.82
CA LYS A 577 17.99 -19.29 -6.61
C LYS A 577 19.48 -18.95 -6.50
N CYS A 578 19.91 -17.82 -7.05
CA CYS A 578 21.32 -17.39 -7.10
C CYS A 578 21.58 -16.08 -6.35
N HIS A 579 20.65 -15.13 -6.39
CA HIS A 579 20.76 -13.80 -5.79
C HIS A 579 19.97 -13.74 -4.48
N ALA A 580 20.53 -13.13 -3.43
CA ALA A 580 19.72 -12.76 -2.27
C ALA A 580 18.70 -11.66 -2.59
N ASP A 581 17.61 -11.69 -1.85
CA ASP A 581 16.47 -10.78 -1.97
C ASP A 581 15.73 -10.70 -0.63
N ASN A 582 15.80 -9.53 0.01
CA ASN A 582 15.15 -9.29 1.29
C ASN A 582 13.62 -9.12 1.14
N VAL A 583 13.09 -8.71 -0.02
CA VAL A 583 11.64 -8.48 -0.24
C VAL A 583 10.85 -9.76 0.02
N ILE A 584 11.41 -10.89 -0.45
CA ILE A 584 10.83 -12.22 -0.29
C ILE A 584 11.56 -13.09 0.76
N ALA A 585 12.42 -12.47 1.58
CA ALA A 585 13.21 -13.09 2.67
C ALA A 585 14.22 -14.20 2.30
N VAL A 586 14.68 -14.22 1.03
CA VAL A 586 15.82 -15.03 0.57
C VAL A 586 17.13 -14.34 0.96
N VAL A 587 17.53 -14.51 2.22
CA VAL A 587 18.68 -13.79 2.83
C VAL A 587 20.07 -14.35 2.47
N LYS A 588 20.19 -15.22 1.46
CA LYS A 588 21.45 -15.86 1.06
C LYS A 588 21.66 -15.84 -0.47
N SER A 589 22.85 -15.47 -0.90
CA SER A 589 23.33 -15.54 -2.29
C SER A 589 24.20 -16.78 -2.51
N ALA A 590 24.16 -17.28 -3.75
CA ALA A 590 25.09 -18.25 -4.31
C ALA A 590 26.45 -17.60 -4.68
N TYR A 591 27.36 -18.40 -5.24
CA TYR A 591 28.73 -18.00 -5.57
C TYR A 591 28.98 -18.10 -7.08
N THR A 592 29.87 -17.24 -7.60
CA THR A 592 30.34 -17.30 -9.00
C THR A 592 31.33 -18.44 -9.24
N ASP A 593 31.90 -19.02 -8.17
CA ASP A 593 33.00 -19.96 -8.26
C ASP A 593 32.89 -21.20 -7.33
N ALA A 594 33.38 -22.34 -7.81
CA ALA A 594 33.32 -23.63 -7.12
C ALA A 594 34.12 -23.72 -5.79
N SER A 595 35.00 -22.75 -5.51
CA SER A 595 35.69 -22.61 -4.22
C SER A 595 35.01 -21.65 -3.25
N LYS A 596 33.85 -21.09 -3.63
CA LYS A 596 32.97 -20.22 -2.81
C LYS A 596 33.70 -18.99 -2.25
N THR A 597 34.42 -18.28 -3.11
CA THR A 597 35.23 -17.10 -2.75
C THR A 597 34.63 -15.77 -3.17
N GLU A 598 33.85 -15.74 -4.25
CA GLU A 598 33.14 -14.55 -4.73
C GLU A 598 31.62 -14.80 -4.70
N LEU A 599 30.88 -13.83 -4.13
CA LEU A 599 29.42 -13.88 -3.98
C LEU A 599 28.73 -13.25 -5.17
N ILE A 600 27.59 -13.82 -5.53
CA ILE A 600 26.63 -13.18 -6.43
C ILE A 600 25.95 -12.02 -5.64
N PRO A 601 25.96 -10.77 -6.14
CA PRO A 601 25.33 -9.65 -5.44
C PRO A 601 23.81 -9.84 -5.36
N PRO A 602 23.13 -9.24 -4.36
CA PRO A 602 21.68 -9.36 -4.25
C PRO A 602 20.96 -8.77 -5.47
N VAL A 603 19.77 -9.29 -5.78
CA VAL A 603 19.07 -9.01 -7.06
C VAL A 603 18.86 -7.51 -7.29
N THR A 604 18.59 -6.79 -6.20
CA THR A 604 18.42 -5.33 -6.19
C THR A 604 19.71 -4.57 -6.51
N GLU A 605 20.85 -4.97 -5.91
CA GLU A 605 22.16 -4.36 -6.23
C GLU A 605 22.52 -4.66 -7.69
N ALA A 606 22.36 -5.91 -8.13
CA ALA A 606 22.68 -6.35 -9.48
C ALA A 606 21.89 -5.58 -10.56
N ILE A 607 20.56 -5.43 -10.38
CA ILE A 607 19.71 -4.73 -11.35
C ILE A 607 20.02 -3.23 -11.37
N HIS A 608 19.95 -2.53 -10.23
CA HIS A 608 20.13 -1.08 -10.20
C HIS A 608 21.56 -0.67 -10.59
N TRP A 609 22.57 -1.44 -10.18
CA TRP A 609 23.95 -1.17 -10.59
C TRP A 609 24.13 -1.24 -12.10
N ASN A 610 23.52 -2.22 -12.79
CA ASN A 610 23.61 -2.34 -14.23
C ASN A 610 22.77 -1.29 -14.99
N HIS A 611 21.74 -0.71 -14.37
CA HIS A 611 20.86 0.31 -14.97
C HIS A 611 21.20 1.76 -14.55
N ARG A 612 22.32 1.99 -13.88
CA ARG A 612 22.75 3.34 -13.45
C ARG A 612 22.99 4.30 -14.62
N SER A 613 22.96 5.61 -14.30
CA SER A 613 23.12 6.71 -15.25
C SER A 613 24.46 6.69 -16.03
N GLN A 614 24.52 7.38 -17.17
CA GLN A 614 25.79 7.59 -17.88
C GLN A 614 26.81 8.46 -17.10
N SER A 615 26.40 9.31 -16.15
CA SER A 615 27.35 10.01 -15.26
C SER A 615 27.97 9.09 -14.21
N GLU A 616 27.25 8.06 -13.77
CA GLU A 616 27.78 6.93 -12.99
C GLU A 616 28.50 5.88 -13.88
N GLY A 617 28.64 6.14 -15.18
CA GLY A 617 29.27 5.23 -16.13
C GLY A 617 28.51 3.91 -16.32
N GLY A 618 27.20 3.90 -16.11
CA GLY A 618 26.28 2.88 -16.62
C GLY A 618 25.78 3.21 -18.04
N PRO A 619 24.80 2.46 -18.56
CA PRO A 619 24.30 2.66 -19.92
C PRO A 619 23.22 3.75 -20.03
N ILE A 620 22.45 4.00 -18.96
CA ILE A 620 21.12 4.61 -19.06
C ILE A 620 21.15 6.13 -19.21
N VAL A 621 20.30 6.62 -20.13
CA VAL A 621 19.98 8.02 -20.40
C VAL A 621 18.48 8.21 -20.20
N LEU A 622 18.06 8.41 -18.95
CA LEU A 622 16.67 8.71 -18.59
C LEU A 622 16.52 10.01 -17.75
N SER A 623 17.59 10.79 -17.56
CA SER A 623 17.53 12.14 -16.98
C SER A 623 16.54 13.07 -17.68
N ASP A 624 15.95 14.01 -16.94
CA ASP A 624 15.31 15.21 -17.49
C ASP A 624 16.30 16.39 -17.66
N ALA A 625 15.80 17.56 -18.10
CA ALA A 625 16.62 18.76 -18.28
C ALA A 625 17.06 19.43 -16.96
N LEU A 626 16.62 18.93 -15.81
CA LEU A 626 17.01 19.32 -14.45
C LEU A 626 17.92 18.27 -13.79
N GLY A 627 18.32 17.23 -14.54
CA GLY A 627 19.19 16.15 -14.08
C GLY A 627 18.51 15.10 -13.21
N ARG A 628 17.19 15.14 -13.01
CA ARG A 628 16.48 14.11 -12.23
C ARG A 628 16.35 12.85 -13.07
N ASP A 629 16.80 11.71 -12.56
CA ASP A 629 16.73 10.46 -13.32
C ASP A 629 15.29 9.94 -13.43
N GLY A 630 14.92 9.51 -14.63
CA GLY A 630 13.66 8.84 -14.96
C GLY A 630 13.78 7.32 -14.95
N GLY A 631 14.97 6.76 -14.67
CA GLY A 631 15.25 5.33 -14.59
C GLY A 631 14.23 4.54 -13.76
N CYS A 632 13.87 5.07 -12.58
CA CYS A 632 12.86 4.46 -11.71
C CYS A 632 11.53 4.20 -12.44
N GLN A 633 10.92 5.20 -13.07
CA GLN A 633 9.65 5.06 -13.80
C GLN A 633 9.83 4.41 -15.18
N GLY A 634 11.03 4.45 -15.76
CA GLY A 634 11.35 3.69 -16.97
C GLY A 634 11.29 2.18 -16.73
N CYS A 635 11.75 1.74 -15.56
CA CYS A 635 11.75 0.33 -15.14
C CYS A 635 10.55 -0.06 -14.27
N HIS A 636 9.84 0.88 -13.62
CA HIS A 636 8.63 0.67 -12.82
C HIS A 636 7.47 1.50 -13.39
N PRO A 637 6.96 1.12 -14.56
CA PRO A 637 6.02 1.91 -15.36
C PRO A 637 4.55 1.78 -14.91
N ALA A 638 4.30 1.07 -13.80
CA ALA A 638 3.00 0.72 -13.24
C ALA A 638 1.82 1.59 -13.74
N HIS A 639 0.97 0.94 -14.53
CA HIS A 639 0.00 1.53 -15.44
C HIS A 639 -1.07 2.40 -14.73
N ARG A 640 -1.68 3.34 -15.46
CA ARG A 640 -2.71 4.25 -14.92
C ARG A 640 -4.08 3.59 -14.83
N SER A 641 -4.96 4.06 -13.93
CA SER A 641 -6.36 3.61 -13.79
C SER A 641 -7.18 3.57 -15.08
N ASN A 642 -6.80 4.35 -16.11
CA ASN A 642 -7.49 4.43 -17.40
C ASN A 642 -6.81 3.60 -18.52
N GLY A 643 -5.71 2.88 -18.23
CA GLY A 643 -4.93 2.09 -19.19
C GLY A 643 -4.07 2.90 -20.17
N ASP A 644 -4.27 4.21 -20.29
CA ASP A 644 -3.57 5.03 -21.28
C ASP A 644 -2.08 5.21 -20.94
N MET A 645 -1.21 5.13 -21.95
CA MET A 645 0.26 5.29 -21.83
C MET A 645 0.80 6.59 -22.45
N GLN A 646 -0.08 7.53 -22.86
CA GLN A 646 0.34 8.87 -23.26
C GLN A 646 0.89 9.69 -22.07
N GLY A 647 2.06 10.30 -22.25
CA GLY A 647 2.73 11.07 -21.17
C GLY A 647 3.44 10.19 -20.14
N TYR A 648 3.76 8.94 -20.48
CA TYR A 648 4.63 8.09 -19.66
C TYR A 648 6.11 8.45 -19.86
N PRO A 649 6.97 8.46 -18.82
CA PRO A 649 8.40 8.79 -18.93
C PRO A 649 9.18 8.05 -20.01
N ILE A 650 8.96 6.74 -20.20
CA ILE A 650 9.66 5.96 -21.23
C ILE A 650 8.82 5.86 -22.52
N THR A 651 9.44 6.06 -23.69
CA THR A 651 8.83 5.87 -25.02
C THR A 651 8.84 4.39 -25.43
N LYS A 652 8.15 4.00 -26.53
CA LYS A 652 8.29 2.63 -27.08
C LYS A 652 9.69 2.34 -27.65
N GLY A 653 10.50 3.37 -27.90
CA GLY A 653 11.92 3.25 -28.29
C GLY A 653 12.89 3.19 -27.10
N GLY A 654 12.40 3.29 -25.86
CA GLY A 654 13.23 3.31 -24.66
C GLY A 654 13.87 4.68 -24.36
N GLU A 655 13.43 5.77 -25.00
CA GLU A 655 13.90 7.14 -24.70
C GLU A 655 13.12 7.75 -23.51
N ASN A 656 13.70 8.74 -22.81
CA ASN A 656 12.91 9.59 -21.90
C ASN A 656 12.11 10.64 -22.69
N PHE A 657 10.78 10.58 -22.58
CA PHE A 657 9.84 11.55 -23.14
C PHE A 657 10.05 12.97 -22.57
N TYR A 658 10.43 13.08 -21.30
CA TYR A 658 10.66 14.34 -20.56
C TYR A 658 12.14 14.77 -20.54
N ALA A 659 13.00 14.19 -21.38
CA ALA A 659 14.44 14.51 -21.46
C ALA A 659 14.77 15.99 -21.73
N ASN A 660 13.81 16.76 -22.24
CA ASN A 660 13.94 18.19 -22.53
C ASN A 660 13.03 19.07 -21.63
N SER A 661 12.46 18.50 -20.57
CA SER A 661 11.52 19.15 -19.64
C SER A 661 11.79 18.72 -18.18
N ASP A 662 10.80 18.14 -17.50
CA ASP A 662 10.84 17.78 -16.07
C ASP A 662 10.05 16.49 -15.88
N ASN A 663 10.68 15.45 -15.32
CA ASN A 663 10.10 14.11 -15.19
C ASN A 663 8.82 14.09 -14.34
N ARG A 664 8.64 15.06 -13.42
CA ARG A 664 7.44 15.18 -12.57
C ARG A 664 6.19 15.64 -13.32
N LEU A 665 6.33 16.04 -14.58
CA LEU A 665 5.20 16.34 -15.47
C LEU A 665 4.65 15.09 -16.19
N ALA A 666 5.13 13.89 -15.79
CA ALA A 666 4.56 12.60 -16.18
C ALA A 666 3.08 12.49 -15.83
N SER A 667 2.26 12.01 -16.76
CA SER A 667 0.80 12.05 -16.67
C SER A 667 0.17 11.00 -15.73
N GLY A 668 0.94 10.49 -14.77
CA GLY A 668 0.53 9.54 -13.73
C GLY A 668 1.00 8.09 -13.90
N GLY A 669 0.82 7.29 -12.86
CA GLY A 669 1.04 5.84 -12.80
C GLY A 669 0.58 5.30 -11.43
N CYS A 670 0.99 4.09 -11.02
CA CYS A 670 0.76 3.64 -9.64
C CYS A 670 1.53 4.45 -8.60
N PHE A 671 2.58 5.18 -9.01
CA PHE A 671 3.44 5.92 -8.07
C PHE A 671 3.32 7.43 -8.31
N VAL A 672 3.58 7.89 -9.54
CA VAL A 672 3.38 9.30 -9.91
C VAL A 672 1.89 9.68 -9.88
N GLY A 673 1.53 10.69 -9.09
CA GLY A 673 0.16 11.17 -8.96
C GLY A 673 -0.78 10.26 -8.14
N ARG A 674 -0.22 9.17 -7.57
CA ARG A 674 -0.87 8.35 -6.53
C ARG A 674 -0.31 8.67 -5.14
N ASP A 675 1.01 8.82 -5.03
CA ASP A 675 1.62 9.29 -3.79
C ASP A 675 1.35 10.79 -3.58
N VAL A 676 0.98 11.17 -2.35
CA VAL A 676 0.65 12.56 -1.96
C VAL A 676 1.77 13.54 -2.28
N HIS A 677 3.02 13.16 -2.04
CA HIS A 677 4.18 14.02 -2.19
C HIS A 677 4.52 14.23 -3.67
N SER A 678 4.13 13.30 -4.55
CA SER A 678 4.19 13.45 -6.01
C SER A 678 3.00 14.22 -6.62
N ASN A 679 1.89 14.38 -5.89
CA ASN A 679 0.69 15.04 -6.41
C ASN A 679 0.77 16.59 -6.26
N PRO A 680 0.74 17.38 -7.35
CA PRO A 680 0.67 18.84 -7.29
C PRO A 680 -0.70 19.38 -6.88
N GLY A 681 -1.77 18.56 -6.92
CA GLY A 681 -3.14 18.96 -6.59
C GLY A 681 -3.49 18.91 -5.08
N ARG A 682 -2.67 18.24 -4.26
CA ARG A 682 -2.94 17.83 -2.87
C ARG A 682 -3.38 18.94 -1.88
N ASP A 683 -3.07 20.19 -2.23
CA ASP A 683 -3.36 21.40 -1.44
C ASP A 683 -4.58 22.17 -2.02
N SER A 684 -5.41 21.52 -2.85
CA SER A 684 -6.51 22.16 -3.59
C SER A 684 -7.72 21.28 -3.98
N ASP A 685 -7.75 20.00 -3.61
CA ASP A 685 -8.79 19.04 -3.98
C ASP A 685 -9.98 18.96 -2.99
N GLY A 686 -10.06 19.90 -2.04
CA GLY A 686 -11.12 19.95 -1.01
C GLY A 686 -10.88 19.02 0.17
N ALA A 687 -9.63 18.58 0.32
CA ALA A 687 -9.18 17.51 1.19
C ALA A 687 -8.05 17.98 2.15
N GLU A 688 -7.64 19.23 2.06
CA GLU A 688 -6.32 19.75 2.46
C GLU A 688 -5.95 19.46 3.94
N THR A 689 -4.70 19.08 4.20
CA THR A 689 -4.17 18.84 5.57
C THR A 689 -2.81 19.53 5.78
N PRO A 690 -2.50 20.05 6.99
CA PRO A 690 -1.21 20.68 7.24
C PRO A 690 -0.07 19.65 7.24
N SER A 691 0.98 19.90 6.47
CA SER A 691 2.05 18.91 6.21
C SER A 691 3.03 18.69 7.38
N HIS A 692 3.02 19.54 8.42
CA HIS A 692 3.80 19.38 9.67
C HIS A 692 5.25 18.89 9.48
N LEU A 693 6.04 19.65 8.73
CA LEU A 693 7.37 19.24 8.24
C LEU A 693 8.50 19.53 9.23
N ASN A 694 9.56 18.72 9.16
CA ASN A 694 10.85 18.96 9.79
C ASN A 694 11.77 19.80 8.84
N ALA A 695 13.05 19.96 9.19
CA ALA A 695 14.00 20.76 8.40
C ALA A 695 14.33 20.16 7.01
N ILE A 696 14.22 18.84 6.83
CA ILE A 696 14.42 18.13 5.56
C ILE A 696 13.16 18.28 4.70
N GLY A 697 11.97 18.00 5.25
CA GLY A 697 10.71 18.12 4.54
C GLY A 697 10.45 19.55 4.06
N GLN A 698 10.71 20.56 4.89
CA GLN A 698 10.62 21.96 4.48
C GLN A 698 11.63 22.30 3.36
N TRP A 699 12.85 21.75 3.42
CA TRP A 699 13.83 21.94 2.35
C TRP A 699 13.37 21.32 1.02
N LEU A 700 12.78 20.12 1.04
CA LEU A 700 12.19 19.49 -0.15
C LEU A 700 11.05 20.32 -0.74
N VAL A 701 10.16 20.89 0.09
CA VAL A 701 9.08 21.77 -0.39
C VAL A 701 9.64 23.02 -1.09
N ASP A 702 10.65 23.66 -0.48
CA ASP A 702 11.23 24.92 -0.97
C ASP A 702 12.18 24.74 -2.18
N ASN A 703 12.89 23.61 -2.28
CA ASN A 703 14.00 23.42 -3.24
C ASN A 703 13.76 22.30 -4.27
N VAL A 704 12.76 21.44 -4.05
CA VAL A 704 12.32 20.42 -5.02
C VAL A 704 10.90 20.75 -5.48
N ALA A 705 9.88 20.62 -4.62
CA ALA A 705 8.49 20.70 -5.03
C ALA A 705 8.15 22.04 -5.71
N ASN A 706 8.63 23.15 -5.17
CA ASN A 706 8.38 24.50 -5.69
C ASN A 706 9.55 25.11 -6.50
N ASP A 707 10.52 24.30 -6.94
CA ASP A 707 11.71 24.77 -7.69
C ASP A 707 11.37 25.56 -8.97
N SER A 708 10.22 25.24 -9.58
CA SER A 708 9.70 25.88 -10.78
C SER A 708 8.91 27.19 -10.53
N GLY A 709 8.66 27.55 -9.27
CA GLY A 709 7.69 28.59 -8.88
C GLY A 709 6.22 28.16 -8.93
N GLN A 710 5.98 26.86 -9.15
CA GLN A 710 4.72 26.14 -8.99
C GLN A 710 5.04 24.81 -8.30
N ASP A 711 4.11 24.28 -7.52
CA ASP A 711 4.27 22.97 -6.91
C ASP A 711 4.15 21.86 -7.96
N ARG A 712 5.14 20.96 -7.97
CA ARG A 712 5.23 19.77 -8.84
C ARG A 712 5.41 18.48 -8.05
N GLY A 713 5.32 18.55 -6.73
CA GLY A 713 5.71 17.47 -5.84
C GLY A 713 7.20 17.11 -5.91
N ILE A 714 7.56 16.06 -5.18
CA ILE A 714 8.87 15.43 -5.17
C ILE A 714 8.89 14.18 -6.08
N TRP A 715 10.07 13.61 -6.30
CA TRP A 715 10.29 12.43 -7.13
C TRP A 715 10.68 11.21 -6.27
N CYS A 716 10.59 10.00 -6.84
CA CYS A 716 10.87 8.77 -6.09
C CYS A 716 12.28 8.73 -5.48
N THR A 717 13.26 9.34 -6.15
CA THR A 717 14.65 9.47 -5.67
C THR A 717 14.82 10.48 -4.52
N ASN A 718 13.80 11.28 -4.20
CA ASN A 718 13.76 12.10 -2.98
C ASN A 718 13.22 11.33 -1.76
N CYS A 719 12.56 10.18 -1.98
CA CYS A 719 12.14 9.26 -0.92
C CYS A 719 13.23 8.20 -0.67
N HIS A 720 13.64 7.49 -1.73
CA HIS A 720 14.68 6.47 -1.67
C HIS A 720 16.07 7.10 -1.74
N THR A 721 16.52 7.67 -0.62
CA THR A 721 17.73 8.48 -0.51
C THR A 721 18.82 7.80 0.31
N GLN A 722 20.09 8.08 -0.03
CA GLN A 722 21.22 7.70 0.85
C GLN A 722 21.15 8.45 2.19
N LEU A 723 20.53 9.63 2.22
CA LEU A 723 20.34 10.38 3.46
C LEU A 723 19.42 9.62 4.44
N SER A 724 18.31 9.00 3.99
CA SER A 724 17.42 8.21 4.85
C SER A 724 18.17 7.06 5.56
N GLN A 725 18.99 6.29 4.83
CA GLN A 725 19.85 5.25 5.42
C GLN A 725 20.77 5.81 6.51
N GLU A 726 21.38 6.98 6.31
CA GLU A 726 22.28 7.60 7.29
C GLU A 726 21.55 8.21 8.50
N LEU A 727 20.36 8.78 8.30
CA LEU A 727 19.47 9.23 9.38
C LEU A 727 19.10 8.03 10.26
N TRP A 728 18.64 6.94 9.64
CA TRP A 728 18.32 5.69 10.32
C TRP A 728 19.54 5.12 11.04
N ARG A 729 20.72 5.08 10.41
CA ARG A 729 21.97 4.60 11.02
C ARG A 729 22.33 5.37 12.28
N ALA A 730 22.24 6.70 12.26
CA ALA A 730 22.66 7.59 13.34
C ALA A 730 21.65 7.74 14.50
N GLU A 731 20.37 7.41 14.27
CA GLU A 731 19.30 7.58 15.26
C GLU A 731 19.45 6.72 16.53
N ASP A 732 18.99 7.25 17.66
CA ASP A 732 18.89 6.56 18.95
C ASP A 732 17.71 7.14 19.76
N CYS A 733 16.51 6.59 19.55
CA CYS A 733 15.22 7.07 20.09
C CYS A 733 14.43 5.97 20.83
N THR A 734 14.17 6.15 22.13
CA THR A 734 13.23 5.29 22.88
C THR A 734 11.79 5.54 22.41
N ASP A 735 11.44 6.80 22.18
CA ASP A 735 10.13 7.24 21.72
C ASP A 735 10.30 8.43 20.77
N LEU A 736 10.23 8.16 19.46
CA LEU A 736 10.34 9.15 18.40
C LEU A 736 9.14 10.13 18.35
N ILE A 737 7.95 9.68 18.77
CA ILE A 737 6.70 10.45 18.74
C ILE A 737 6.69 11.54 19.81
N ASN A 738 7.26 11.25 20.99
CA ASN A 738 7.45 12.24 22.06
C ASN A 738 8.87 12.86 22.07
N GLY A 739 9.80 12.35 21.28
CA GLY A 739 11.17 12.86 21.15
C GLY A 739 12.14 12.45 22.26
N ASP A 740 11.89 11.33 22.95
CA ASP A 740 12.84 10.76 23.91
C ASP A 740 13.98 10.05 23.17
N CYS A 741 15.04 10.80 22.89
CA CYS A 741 16.17 10.33 22.09
C CYS A 741 17.52 10.77 22.69
N ILE A 742 18.51 9.88 22.59
CA ILE A 742 19.93 10.17 22.83
C ILE A 742 20.54 10.84 21.59
N THR A 743 20.06 10.51 20.39
CA THR A 743 20.47 11.14 19.12
C THR A 743 19.30 11.11 18.15
N ASN A 744 18.84 12.28 17.69
CA ASN A 744 17.75 12.40 16.72
C ASN A 744 18.15 13.38 15.62
N PRO A 745 18.73 12.89 14.50
CA PRO A 745 19.12 13.74 13.38
C PRO A 745 17.94 14.44 12.70
N ARG A 746 16.74 13.84 12.74
CA ARG A 746 15.51 14.33 12.08
C ARG A 746 14.89 15.53 12.81
N ALA A 747 15.16 15.67 14.11
CA ALA A 747 14.73 16.80 14.94
C ALA A 747 15.67 18.03 14.91
N GLU A 748 16.78 17.97 14.16
CA GLU A 748 17.72 19.08 14.04
C GLU A 748 17.11 20.27 13.26
N PRO A 749 17.32 21.54 13.68
CA PRO A 749 16.53 22.68 13.20
C PRO A 749 16.94 23.21 11.82
N THR A 750 17.97 22.65 11.19
CA THR A 750 18.46 23.06 9.86
C THR A 750 19.11 21.87 9.13
N LEU A 751 19.07 21.82 7.80
CA LEU A 751 19.74 20.77 7.02
C LEU A 751 21.27 20.73 7.28
N ALA A 752 21.91 21.86 7.55
CA ALA A 752 23.30 21.93 7.99
C ALA A 752 23.57 21.16 9.31
N SER A 753 22.63 21.20 10.27
CA SER A 753 22.77 20.47 11.54
C SER A 753 22.35 19.01 11.42
N VAL A 754 21.37 18.67 10.57
CA VAL A 754 21.09 17.29 10.13
C VAL A 754 22.35 16.64 9.55
N ALA A 755 22.99 17.30 8.58
CA ALA A 755 24.22 16.83 7.93
C ALA A 755 25.36 16.62 8.95
N ALA A 756 25.51 17.54 9.91
CA ALA A 756 26.49 17.42 10.97
C ALA A 756 26.19 16.27 11.95
N ALA A 757 24.92 15.97 12.21
CA ALA A 757 24.50 14.85 13.07
C ALA A 757 24.79 13.48 12.46
N VAL A 758 24.63 13.33 11.12
CA VAL A 758 25.05 12.12 10.39
C VAL A 758 26.52 12.15 9.93
N GLY A 759 27.27 13.22 10.25
CA GLY A 759 28.72 13.30 10.08
C GLY A 759 29.23 13.73 8.70
N VAL A 760 28.39 14.29 7.84
CA VAL A 760 28.72 14.71 6.47
C VAL A 760 28.68 16.23 6.28
N SER A 761 28.97 16.70 5.05
CA SER A 761 28.81 18.11 4.69
C SER A 761 27.39 18.43 4.23
N GLU A 762 26.92 19.66 4.44
CA GLU A 762 25.60 20.12 3.98
C GLU A 762 25.41 19.94 2.47
N ALA A 763 26.46 20.17 1.65
CA ALA A 763 26.41 19.95 0.21
C ALA A 763 26.18 18.47 -0.15
N GLN A 764 26.86 17.55 0.55
CA GLN A 764 26.70 16.11 0.35
C GLN A 764 25.33 15.62 0.84
N ALA A 765 24.83 16.13 1.97
CA ALA A 765 23.47 15.82 2.43
C ALA A 765 22.40 16.30 1.44
N ILE A 766 22.60 17.45 0.79
CA ILE A 766 21.73 17.91 -0.30
C ILE A 766 21.85 16.98 -1.53
N SER A 767 23.06 16.64 -1.97
CA SER A 767 23.27 15.71 -3.10
C SER A 767 22.69 14.31 -2.85
N TRP A 768 22.58 13.88 -1.59
CA TRP A 768 21.92 12.63 -1.20
C TRP A 768 20.39 12.75 -1.08
N LEU A 769 19.84 13.96 -0.90
CA LEU A 769 18.40 14.23 -0.69
C LEU A 769 17.66 14.62 -1.97
N ASP A 770 18.35 15.28 -2.91
CA ASP A 770 17.87 15.56 -4.27
C ASP A 770 18.91 15.08 -5.29
N PRO A 771 19.15 13.75 -5.35
CA PRO A 771 20.19 13.16 -6.18
C PRO A 771 19.84 13.30 -7.68
N LYS A 772 20.86 13.70 -8.44
CA LYS A 772 20.76 14.05 -9.87
C LYS A 772 21.97 13.54 -10.64
N ASP A 773 21.80 13.45 -11.95
CA ASP A 773 22.91 13.33 -12.88
C ASP A 773 23.88 14.51 -12.73
N ASN A 774 25.15 14.23 -12.99
CA ASN A 774 26.21 15.24 -12.96
C ASN A 774 26.82 15.47 -14.36
N ILE A 775 26.12 15.08 -15.43
CA ILE A 775 26.52 15.32 -16.83
C ILE A 775 26.62 16.83 -17.09
N ASN A 776 25.73 17.61 -16.47
CA ASN A 776 25.64 19.06 -16.65
C ASN A 776 26.18 19.89 -15.45
N GLY A 777 26.80 19.25 -14.44
CA GLY A 777 27.31 19.94 -13.26
C GLY A 777 26.21 20.40 -12.29
N LEU A 778 25.16 19.61 -12.14
CA LEU A 778 23.92 19.98 -11.42
C LEU A 778 23.93 19.60 -9.93
N THR A 779 24.85 18.73 -9.50
CA THR A 779 24.96 18.31 -8.10
C THR A 779 25.88 19.22 -7.28
N PRO A 780 25.48 19.69 -6.07
CA PRO A 780 26.24 20.68 -5.29
C PRO A 780 27.70 20.35 -4.97
N ASP A 781 28.07 19.08 -4.84
CA ASP A 781 29.43 18.60 -4.58
C ASP A 781 30.12 18.00 -5.84
N GLY A 782 29.40 17.90 -6.96
CA GLY A 782 29.94 17.42 -8.23
C GLY A 782 30.13 15.90 -8.31
N ILE A 783 29.28 15.13 -7.61
CA ILE A 783 29.19 13.67 -7.68
C ILE A 783 27.75 13.29 -8.07
N ASP A 784 27.57 12.24 -8.87
CA ASP A 784 26.26 11.63 -9.12
C ASP A 784 26.00 10.58 -8.03
N HIS A 785 24.88 10.74 -7.35
CA HIS A 785 24.45 9.94 -6.20
C HIS A 785 23.13 9.19 -6.45
N THR A 786 22.62 9.20 -7.68
CA THR A 786 21.34 8.57 -8.05
C THR A 786 21.27 7.10 -7.68
N HIS A 787 22.41 6.40 -7.66
CA HIS A 787 22.48 4.97 -7.34
C HIS A 787 23.30 4.67 -6.07
N ASP A 788 23.53 5.65 -5.18
CA ASP A 788 24.34 5.47 -3.95
C ASP A 788 23.85 4.33 -3.06
N ILE A 789 22.54 4.24 -2.85
CA ILE A 789 21.89 3.29 -1.92
C ILE A 789 22.12 1.81 -2.25
N TRP A 790 22.68 1.50 -3.42
CA TRP A 790 23.06 0.15 -3.84
C TRP A 790 24.59 -0.07 -3.92
N LYS A 791 25.42 0.95 -3.70
CA LYS A 791 26.88 0.83 -3.85
C LYS A 791 27.47 -0.03 -2.71
N SER A 792 28.05 -1.18 -3.05
CA SER A 792 28.79 -2.05 -2.12
C SER A 792 30.10 -1.46 -1.55
N SER A 793 30.43 -0.22 -1.93
CA SER A 793 31.47 0.58 -1.25
C SER A 793 30.96 1.42 -0.08
N ILE A 794 29.65 1.65 0.01
CA ILE A 794 28.98 2.21 1.20
C ILE A 794 28.71 1.06 2.16
N SER A 795 29.04 1.24 3.44
CA SER A 795 28.87 0.21 4.46
C SER A 795 27.42 0.19 4.96
N ASP A 796 26.78 -0.97 5.02
CA ASP A 796 25.41 -1.13 5.52
C ASP A 796 25.26 -0.67 6.99
N ALA A 797 24.02 -0.43 7.42
CA ALA A 797 23.71 -0.21 8.84
C ALA A 797 23.93 -1.48 9.70
N ASN A 798 23.89 -1.36 11.04
CA ASN A 798 24.11 -2.49 11.95
C ASN A 798 22.82 -3.24 12.29
N VAL A 799 22.82 -4.57 12.08
CA VAL A 799 21.67 -5.49 12.27
C VAL A 799 21.55 -6.04 13.70
N ALA A 800 22.66 -6.32 14.38
CA ALA A 800 22.62 -6.89 15.73
C ALA A 800 23.90 -6.63 16.53
N THR A 801 23.80 -6.68 17.85
CA THR A 801 24.95 -6.74 18.77
C THR A 801 25.18 -8.19 19.18
N ILE A 802 26.32 -8.77 18.77
CA ILE A 802 26.68 -10.17 19.00
C ILE A 802 27.83 -10.32 20.02
N GLU A 803 27.98 -11.52 20.58
CA GLU A 803 29.20 -11.88 21.32
C GLU A 803 30.34 -12.26 20.36
N VAL A 804 31.52 -11.69 20.59
CA VAL A 804 32.78 -12.02 19.90
C VAL A 804 33.80 -12.53 20.93
N ARG A 805 34.54 -13.60 20.60
CA ARG A 805 35.65 -14.12 21.41
C ARG A 805 36.88 -14.35 20.54
N ASN A 806 38.05 -13.88 21.00
CA ASN A 806 39.33 -13.98 20.27
C ASN A 806 39.31 -13.40 18.83
N GLY A 807 38.39 -12.49 18.52
CA GLY A 807 38.23 -11.90 17.19
C GLY A 807 37.34 -12.69 16.22
N ALA A 808 36.61 -13.71 16.69
CA ALA A 808 35.60 -14.43 15.91
C ALA A 808 34.22 -14.37 16.60
N PRO A 809 33.10 -14.42 15.85
CA PRO A 809 31.76 -14.57 16.42
C PRO A 809 31.68 -15.77 17.36
N TRP A 810 31.01 -15.60 18.50
CA TRP A 810 30.69 -16.67 19.42
C TRP A 810 29.23 -17.10 19.23
N GLY A 811 28.94 -18.38 19.42
CA GLY A 811 27.64 -18.97 19.12
C GLY A 811 27.59 -20.45 19.46
N THR A 812 26.58 -21.13 18.94
CA THR A 812 26.40 -22.59 19.06
C THR A 812 26.38 -23.23 17.68
N THR A 813 27.07 -24.36 17.56
CA THR A 813 26.86 -25.31 16.47
C THR A 813 25.96 -26.43 16.99
N ASP A 814 25.00 -26.86 16.18
CA ASP A 814 24.02 -27.88 16.56
C ASP A 814 24.47 -29.32 16.25
N ALA A 815 23.53 -30.24 16.00
CA ALA A 815 23.83 -31.65 15.70
C ALA A 815 24.02 -31.92 14.19
N ASP A 816 23.49 -31.04 13.35
CA ASP A 816 23.49 -31.11 11.90
C ASP A 816 24.82 -30.51 11.39
N GLY A 817 25.27 -29.44 12.04
CA GLY A 817 26.54 -28.76 11.81
C GLY A 817 26.40 -27.26 11.55
N ASP A 818 25.18 -26.73 11.54
CA ASP A 818 24.90 -25.33 11.30
C ASP A 818 25.21 -24.48 12.55
N PHE A 819 25.57 -23.22 12.32
CA PHE A 819 26.09 -22.31 13.35
C PHE A 819 25.21 -21.07 13.49
N SER A 820 24.67 -20.90 14.69
CA SER A 820 23.90 -19.73 15.10
C SER A 820 24.70 -18.88 16.09
N VAL A 821 24.94 -17.61 15.74
CA VAL A 821 25.63 -16.63 16.61
C VAL A 821 24.84 -16.32 17.86
N ARG A 822 25.56 -16.02 18.94
CA ARG A 822 24.96 -15.50 20.17
C ARG A 822 24.70 -14.00 20.01
N ILE A 823 23.47 -13.67 19.59
CA ILE A 823 22.93 -12.32 19.69
C ILE A 823 22.78 -11.96 21.18
N LEU A 824 23.18 -10.74 21.54
CA LEU A 824 23.11 -10.18 22.90
C LEU A 824 22.04 -9.09 23.01
N ASP A 825 21.80 -8.40 21.89
CA ASP A 825 20.77 -7.39 21.70
C ASP A 825 20.57 -7.14 20.20
N PHE A 826 19.36 -6.76 19.79
CA PHE A 826 19.11 -6.23 18.44
C PHE A 826 19.25 -4.71 18.36
N CYS A 827 19.29 -4.04 19.52
CA CYS A 827 19.71 -2.65 19.59
C CYS A 827 21.23 -2.54 19.30
N THR A 828 21.61 -1.67 18.37
CA THR A 828 23.01 -1.50 17.90
C THR A 828 23.62 -0.14 18.22
N THR A 829 22.92 0.69 19.00
CA THR A 829 23.38 2.01 19.48
C THR A 829 24.48 1.88 20.54
N PRO A 830 25.32 2.93 20.77
CA PRO A 830 26.47 2.83 21.66
C PRO A 830 26.13 2.52 23.12
N ASP A 831 24.97 2.94 23.63
CA ASP A 831 24.51 2.63 24.99
C ASP A 831 24.03 1.18 25.11
N CYS A 832 23.29 0.68 24.11
CA CYS A 832 22.88 -0.72 24.01
C CYS A 832 24.08 -1.67 23.89
N VAL A 833 25.10 -1.34 23.07
CA VAL A 833 26.35 -2.11 22.99
C VAL A 833 27.08 -2.09 24.35
N SER A 834 27.08 -0.96 25.06
CA SER A 834 27.65 -0.85 26.40
C SER A 834 26.89 -1.70 27.44
N ALA A 835 25.56 -1.74 27.35
CA ALA A 835 24.73 -2.59 28.18
C ALA A 835 24.95 -4.08 27.87
N ALA A 836 25.10 -4.46 26.60
CA ALA A 836 25.45 -5.81 26.17
C ALA A 836 26.84 -6.23 26.69
N GLN A 837 27.84 -5.35 26.67
CA GLN A 837 29.14 -5.64 27.30
C GLN A 837 29.00 -5.85 28.81
N ALA A 838 28.18 -5.07 29.50
CA ALA A 838 27.93 -5.26 30.93
C ALA A 838 27.27 -6.62 31.25
N LYS A 839 26.45 -7.17 30.34
CA LYS A 839 25.93 -8.56 30.45
C LYS A 839 27.09 -9.57 30.41
N LEU A 840 28.03 -9.44 29.45
CA LEU A 840 29.20 -10.33 29.31
C LEU A 840 30.20 -10.23 30.47
N ASP A 841 30.46 -9.01 30.95
CA ASP A 841 31.35 -8.74 32.09
C ASP A 841 30.80 -9.40 33.37
N ALA A 842 29.48 -9.39 33.55
CA ALA A 842 28.80 -10.06 34.68
C ALA A 842 28.83 -11.60 34.57
N GLU A 843 28.85 -12.16 33.37
CA GLU A 843 29.12 -13.59 33.14
C GLU A 843 30.59 -13.97 33.42
N GLY A 844 31.50 -12.99 33.42
CA GLY A 844 32.94 -13.21 33.59
C GLY A 844 33.57 -14.03 32.47
N ASN A 845 32.93 -14.07 31.29
CA ASN A 845 33.23 -15.01 30.22
C ASN A 845 34.39 -14.58 29.30
N GLY A 846 34.79 -13.30 29.35
CA GLY A 846 35.89 -12.72 28.57
C GLY A 846 35.54 -12.39 27.11
N GLY A 847 34.25 -12.39 26.74
CA GLY A 847 33.77 -11.95 25.43
C GLY A 847 33.67 -10.44 25.28
N THR A 848 33.42 -10.01 24.06
CA THR A 848 33.21 -8.60 23.68
C THR A 848 31.88 -8.47 22.94
N ALA A 849 31.07 -7.48 23.31
CA ALA A 849 29.85 -7.13 22.58
C ALA A 849 30.23 -6.28 21.36
N VAL A 850 29.79 -6.70 20.17
CA VAL A 850 30.17 -6.06 18.90
C VAL A 850 28.91 -5.89 18.02
N PRO A 851 28.56 -4.67 17.60
CA PRO A 851 27.55 -4.46 16.57
C PRO A 851 28.11 -4.88 15.20
N VAL A 852 27.30 -5.54 14.38
CA VAL A 852 27.69 -6.03 13.05
C VAL A 852 26.74 -5.54 11.94
N PRO A 853 27.21 -5.34 10.69
CA PRO A 853 26.41 -4.83 9.58
C PRO A 853 25.41 -5.85 9.02
N PHE A 854 24.43 -5.41 8.23
CA PHE A 854 23.47 -6.30 7.55
C PHE A 854 24.15 -7.39 6.73
N SER A 855 25.19 -7.07 5.94
CA SER A 855 26.05 -8.03 5.20
C SER A 855 26.77 -9.07 6.06
N ALA A 856 26.80 -8.94 7.40
CA ALA A 856 27.27 -10.01 8.27
C ALA A 856 26.20 -11.10 8.55
N ALA A 857 24.94 -10.84 8.20
CA ALA A 857 23.81 -11.73 8.41
C ALA A 857 23.09 -12.13 7.10
N THR A 858 22.67 -11.14 6.30
CA THR A 858 21.97 -11.31 5.02
C THR A 858 22.82 -10.83 3.85
N ASP A 859 22.88 -11.63 2.79
CA ASP A 859 23.49 -11.18 1.53
C ASP A 859 22.64 -10.14 0.79
N GLY A 860 21.37 -9.96 1.20
CA GLY A 860 20.48 -8.92 0.72
C GLY A 860 20.87 -7.50 1.13
N ARG A 861 21.84 -7.35 2.04
CA ARG A 861 22.24 -6.09 2.69
C ARG A 861 21.01 -5.41 3.32
N ASP A 862 20.90 -4.08 3.31
CA ASP A 862 19.78 -3.33 3.92
C ASP A 862 18.76 -2.74 2.92
N HIS A 863 18.93 -2.95 1.61
CA HIS A 863 18.19 -2.26 0.54
C HIS A 863 16.65 -2.35 0.57
N TRP A 864 16.09 -3.39 1.21
CA TRP A 864 14.64 -3.60 1.41
C TRP A 864 14.34 -4.06 2.85
N LEU A 865 15.08 -3.49 3.80
CA LEU A 865 14.89 -3.71 5.24
C LEU A 865 14.75 -2.34 5.91
N ALA A 866 14.66 -2.34 7.25
CA ALA A 866 14.44 -1.14 8.05
C ALA A 866 15.21 0.14 7.61
N PRO A 867 16.49 0.10 7.17
CA PRO A 867 17.20 1.30 6.75
C PRO A 867 16.93 1.77 5.31
N GLY A 868 16.46 0.89 4.42
CA GLY A 868 16.35 1.14 2.97
C GLY A 868 14.97 1.56 2.49
N GLU A 869 13.92 1.24 3.23
CA GLU A 869 12.56 1.79 3.02
C GLU A 869 12.45 3.23 3.57
N PRO A 870 11.65 4.11 2.95
CA PRO A 870 11.47 5.50 3.40
C PRO A 870 10.59 5.61 4.66
N HIS A 871 10.83 6.62 5.49
CA HIS A 871 10.07 6.87 6.72
C HIS A 871 9.38 8.24 6.68
N CYS A 872 8.16 8.34 7.20
CA CYS A 872 7.50 9.62 7.45
C CYS A 872 8.38 10.52 8.34
N ALA A 873 9.07 9.93 9.31
CA ALA A 873 10.04 10.61 10.17
C ALA A 873 11.18 11.35 9.42
N ASP A 874 11.51 10.98 8.17
CA ASP A 874 12.53 11.68 7.39
C ASP A 874 12.10 13.09 7.00
N CYS A 875 10.80 13.33 6.76
CA CYS A 875 10.27 14.62 6.30
C CYS A 875 9.35 15.33 7.29
N HIS A 876 8.68 14.59 8.18
CA HIS A 876 7.71 15.13 9.14
C HIS A 876 8.32 15.34 10.54
N GLN A 877 7.71 16.24 11.32
CA GLN A 877 8.08 16.48 12.72
C GLN A 877 7.28 15.57 13.68
N ALA A 878 7.85 15.22 14.83
CA ALA A 878 7.13 14.51 15.88
C ALA A 878 5.95 15.37 16.42
N PRO A 879 4.71 14.82 16.52
CA PRO A 879 4.37 13.40 16.59
C PRO A 879 3.91 12.75 15.26
N TYR A 880 4.02 13.42 14.11
CA TYR A 880 3.52 12.93 12.81
C TYR A 880 4.49 11.94 12.15
N THR A 881 4.95 10.97 12.93
CA THR A 881 6.04 10.04 12.60
C THR A 881 5.68 8.63 13.07
N GLU A 882 6.42 7.64 12.58
CA GLU A 882 6.31 6.27 13.07
C GLU A 882 6.68 6.15 14.56
N GLN A 883 6.16 5.11 15.21
CA GLN A 883 6.65 4.67 16.52
C GLN A 883 8.10 4.22 16.40
N SER A 884 8.88 4.38 17.48
CA SER A 884 10.17 3.68 17.56
C SER A 884 9.95 2.16 17.65
N GLY A 885 10.79 1.37 16.98
CA GLY A 885 10.67 -0.10 16.89
C GLY A 885 10.85 -0.85 18.21
N ASN A 886 10.95 -0.15 19.34
CA ASN A 886 10.86 -0.70 20.69
C ASN A 886 9.49 -1.35 20.98
N HIS A 887 8.41 -0.90 20.31
CA HIS A 887 7.05 -1.40 20.51
C HIS A 887 6.72 -2.64 19.67
N ASN A 888 7.34 -2.77 18.49
CA ASN A 888 7.15 -3.89 17.57
C ASN A 888 8.51 -4.45 17.07
N PRO A 889 9.43 -4.90 17.96
CA PRO A 889 10.82 -5.19 17.63
C PRO A 889 10.99 -6.55 16.93
N TYR A 890 10.62 -6.59 15.64
CA TYR A 890 10.81 -7.75 14.77
C TYR A 890 11.85 -7.46 13.66
N PRO A 891 13.16 -7.61 13.97
CA PRO A 891 14.19 -7.72 12.97
C PRO A 891 13.86 -8.86 11.97
N PRO A 892 14.17 -8.70 10.68
CA PRO A 892 14.99 -7.63 10.13
C PRO A 892 14.24 -6.33 9.74
N PHE A 893 12.95 -6.19 10.07
CA PHE A 893 12.09 -5.09 9.59
C PHE A 893 11.92 -3.92 10.57
N ASN A 894 11.91 -4.19 11.89
CA ASN A 894 11.80 -3.15 12.93
C ASN A 894 12.86 -3.38 14.01
N TYR A 895 13.43 -2.30 14.55
CA TYR A 895 14.52 -2.37 15.52
C TYR A 895 14.30 -1.50 16.75
N PRO A 896 14.72 -1.96 17.95
CA PRO A 896 14.84 -1.09 19.11
C PRO A 896 15.71 0.13 18.81
N ARG A 897 15.35 1.27 19.41
CA ARG A 897 15.97 2.59 19.26
C ARG A 897 15.92 3.26 17.88
N LYS A 898 15.22 2.68 16.90
CA LYS A 898 15.09 3.19 15.52
C LYS A 898 13.64 3.51 15.19
N ALA A 899 13.39 4.34 14.17
CA ALA A 899 12.10 4.42 13.50
C ALA A 899 11.65 3.03 13.01
N SER A 900 10.35 2.75 13.15
CA SER A 900 9.70 1.57 12.56
C SER A 900 9.32 1.86 11.10
N LEU A 901 9.14 0.83 10.30
CA LEU A 901 8.54 0.98 8.97
C LEU A 901 7.04 1.31 9.10
N MET A 902 6.53 2.20 8.25
CA MET A 902 5.13 2.64 8.27
C MET A 902 4.12 1.47 8.20
N ARG A 903 4.41 0.46 7.37
CA ARG A 903 3.63 -0.78 7.23
C ARG A 903 3.50 -1.62 8.52
N TYR A 904 4.46 -1.52 9.43
CA TYR A 904 4.44 -2.19 10.74
C TYR A 904 4.15 -1.23 11.91
N SER A 905 3.76 0.03 11.65
CA SER A 905 3.57 1.10 12.63
C SER A 905 2.10 1.33 13.02
N ARG A 906 1.88 1.85 14.23
CA ARG A 906 0.54 2.13 14.79
C ARG A 906 0.46 3.54 15.34
N GLY A 907 -0.71 4.15 15.16
CA GLY A 907 -1.06 5.45 15.70
C GLY A 907 -2.09 5.31 16.80
N HIS A 908 -3.13 6.14 16.72
CA HIS A 908 -4.16 6.28 17.73
C HIS A 908 -4.80 4.92 18.12
N ARG A 909 -4.55 4.49 19.37
CA ARG A 909 -5.14 3.30 19.99
C ARG A 909 -5.19 2.05 19.11
N ASP A 910 -4.02 1.58 18.69
CA ASP A 910 -3.81 0.30 17.96
C ASP A 910 -4.35 0.30 16.50
N ILE A 911 -4.81 1.44 15.99
CA ILE A 911 -5.06 1.64 14.55
C ILE A 911 -3.71 1.70 13.82
N THR A 912 -3.53 0.89 12.78
CA THR A 912 -2.33 0.91 11.93
C THR A 912 -2.21 2.23 11.17
N CYS A 913 -0.98 2.66 10.89
CA CYS A 913 -0.75 3.86 10.07
C CYS A 913 -1.43 3.71 8.69
N GLN A 914 -1.32 2.54 8.05
CA GLN A 914 -2.02 2.25 6.79
C GLN A 914 -3.55 2.18 6.92
N GLY A 915 -4.08 1.78 8.09
CA GLY A 915 -5.53 1.80 8.32
C GLY A 915 -6.12 3.20 8.42
N CYS A 916 -5.30 4.22 8.68
CA CYS A 916 -5.71 5.62 8.80
C CYS A 916 -5.31 6.50 7.60
N HIS A 917 -4.14 6.26 7.00
CA HIS A 917 -3.57 7.01 5.86
C HIS A 917 -3.60 6.23 4.53
N GLU A 918 -4.23 5.07 4.50
CA GLU A 918 -4.26 4.16 3.34
C GLU A 918 -2.84 3.67 2.97
N SER A 919 -2.61 3.14 1.77
CA SER A 919 -1.36 2.38 1.50
C SER A 919 -0.13 3.27 1.28
N ILE A 920 1.07 2.70 1.47
CA ILE A 920 2.36 3.42 1.52
C ILE A 920 2.78 4.17 0.25
N HIS A 921 2.11 3.99 -0.89
CA HIS A 921 2.30 4.82 -2.11
C HIS A 921 0.98 5.44 -2.58
N GLY A 922 0.07 5.65 -1.63
CA GLY A 922 -1.24 6.29 -1.77
C GLY A 922 -1.60 7.10 -0.53
N LEU A 923 -0.58 7.71 0.10
CA LEU A 923 -0.63 8.38 1.41
C LEU A 923 -1.36 9.73 1.40
N TYR A 924 -2.48 9.79 0.69
CA TYR A 924 -3.35 10.93 0.37
C TYR A 924 -3.02 11.68 -0.95
N PRO A 925 -3.76 12.75 -1.27
CA PRO A 925 -4.80 12.73 -2.30
C PRO A 925 -4.35 12.06 -3.59
N VAL A 926 -5.03 10.97 -3.95
CA VAL A 926 -4.93 10.41 -5.30
C VAL A 926 -5.78 11.25 -6.25
N THR A 927 -5.27 11.56 -7.45
CA THR A 927 -6.14 12.14 -8.49
C THR A 927 -7.21 11.10 -8.88
N PRO A 928 -8.52 11.43 -8.92
CA PRO A 928 -9.58 10.44 -9.18
C PRO A 928 -9.49 9.68 -10.50
N GLY A 929 -8.70 10.17 -11.47
CA GLY A 929 -8.41 9.48 -12.73
C GLY A 929 -7.14 8.61 -12.72
N ILE A 930 -6.28 8.75 -11.72
CA ILE A 930 -5.02 8.00 -11.55
C ILE A 930 -5.23 6.79 -10.62
N ASP A 931 -5.98 6.99 -9.52
CA ASP A 931 -6.48 5.90 -8.67
C ASP A 931 -7.91 6.23 -8.20
N THR A 932 -8.89 5.53 -8.78
CA THR A 932 -10.32 5.65 -8.42
C THR A 932 -10.67 5.00 -7.07
N THR A 933 -9.77 4.22 -6.49
CA THR A 933 -10.11 3.14 -5.54
C THR A 933 -9.77 3.49 -4.10
N THR A 934 -8.55 3.96 -3.84
CA THR A 934 -8.15 4.59 -2.58
C THR A 934 -9.07 5.78 -2.29
N TYR A 935 -9.34 6.60 -3.32
CA TYR A 935 -10.32 7.69 -3.26
C TYR A 935 -11.70 7.25 -2.74
N ALA A 936 -12.22 6.13 -3.25
CA ALA A 936 -13.52 5.60 -2.88
C ALA A 936 -13.55 4.96 -1.49
N GLN A 937 -12.43 4.38 -1.04
CA GLN A 937 -12.31 3.75 0.27
C GLN A 937 -12.51 4.78 1.40
N ALA A 938 -11.62 5.76 1.53
CA ALA A 938 -11.77 6.84 2.52
C ALA A 938 -13.10 7.59 2.40
N ALA A 939 -13.61 7.85 1.19
CA ALA A 939 -14.91 8.51 0.99
C ALA A 939 -16.11 7.68 1.49
N SER A 940 -16.02 6.35 1.49
CA SER A 940 -17.04 5.45 2.07
C SER A 940 -16.98 5.37 3.61
N LEU A 941 -15.81 5.62 4.18
CA LEU A 941 -15.52 5.54 5.61
C LEU A 941 -15.74 6.89 6.33
N ASN A 942 -15.30 8.00 5.75
CA ASN A 942 -15.42 9.33 6.33
C ASN A 942 -16.87 9.83 6.38
N HIS A 943 -17.26 10.34 7.56
CA HIS A 943 -18.60 10.87 7.82
C HIS A 943 -19.03 11.97 6.84
N ASP A 944 -18.12 12.88 6.46
CA ASP A 944 -18.34 13.95 5.48
C ASP A 944 -18.34 13.42 4.04
N GLY A 945 -17.53 12.40 3.74
CA GLY A 945 -17.36 11.79 2.42
C GLY A 945 -16.13 12.31 1.67
N SER A 946 -15.22 12.98 2.38
CA SER A 946 -13.88 13.26 1.87
C SER A 946 -13.07 11.96 1.75
N HIS A 947 -12.21 11.88 0.74
CA HIS A 947 -11.26 10.79 0.53
C HIS A 947 -10.03 10.88 1.46
N GLY A 948 -10.23 11.42 2.67
CA GLY A 948 -9.16 11.82 3.58
C GLY A 948 -8.60 10.76 4.50
N PRO A 949 -7.37 10.98 5.04
CA PRO A 949 -6.90 10.29 6.23
C PRO A 949 -8.00 10.33 7.29
N LEU A 950 -8.30 9.18 7.87
CA LEU A 950 -9.63 8.94 8.43
C LEU A 950 -9.91 9.88 9.61
N LYS A 951 -10.87 10.78 9.41
CA LYS A 951 -11.22 11.83 10.38
C LYS A 951 -11.88 11.20 11.60
N CYS A 952 -11.82 11.86 12.75
CA CYS A 952 -12.38 11.37 14.03
C CYS A 952 -13.83 10.83 13.90
N GLY A 953 -14.67 11.47 13.10
CA GLY A 953 -16.06 11.07 12.84
C GLY A 953 -16.26 9.75 12.07
N THR A 954 -15.18 9.11 11.61
CA THR A 954 -15.20 7.74 11.08
C THR A 954 -15.42 6.73 12.20
N CYS A 955 -14.98 7.02 13.43
CA CYS A 955 -15.09 6.12 14.58
C CYS A 955 -15.95 6.70 15.71
N HIS A 956 -15.83 7.99 15.99
CA HIS A 956 -16.45 8.69 17.12
C HIS A 956 -17.73 9.46 16.77
N ASP A 957 -18.57 9.69 17.78
CA ASP A 957 -19.64 10.70 17.70
C ASP A 957 -19.03 12.10 17.89
N ILE A 958 -18.91 12.87 16.81
CA ILE A 958 -18.22 14.18 16.79
C ILE A 958 -19.16 15.39 16.89
N ASP A 959 -18.61 16.52 17.33
CA ASP A 959 -19.20 17.84 17.16
C ASP A 959 -19.04 18.27 15.68
N PRO A 960 -20.14 18.39 14.89
CA PRO A 960 -20.07 18.67 13.45
C PRO A 960 -19.59 20.09 13.13
N THR A 961 -19.37 20.94 14.13
CA THR A 961 -18.80 22.28 13.99
C THR A 961 -17.27 22.26 14.01
N THR A 962 -16.67 21.25 14.64
CA THR A 962 -15.23 21.20 14.95
C THR A 962 -14.55 19.91 14.49
N GLY A 963 -15.28 18.85 14.17
CA GLY A 963 -14.74 17.54 13.82
C GLY A 963 -14.18 16.74 15.02
N VAL A 964 -14.14 17.34 16.21
CA VAL A 964 -13.57 16.76 17.43
C VAL A 964 -14.60 15.86 18.14
N PRO A 965 -14.22 14.69 18.71
CA PRO A 965 -15.13 13.81 19.45
C PRO A 965 -15.89 14.52 20.56
N SER A 966 -17.18 14.21 20.71
CA SER A 966 -18.09 14.88 21.65
C SER A 966 -17.73 14.64 23.12
N ILE A 967 -17.00 13.57 23.41
CA ILE A 967 -16.50 13.20 24.74
C ILE A 967 -15.27 14.01 25.19
N VAL A 968 -14.63 14.76 24.28
CA VAL A 968 -13.60 15.74 24.67
C VAL A 968 -14.29 16.86 25.46
N CYS A 969 -13.89 17.03 26.71
CA CYS A 969 -14.46 18.00 27.63
C CYS A 969 -13.88 19.40 27.38
N ALA A 970 -14.68 20.44 27.66
CA ALA A 970 -14.17 21.80 27.75
C ALA A 970 -13.56 22.04 29.15
N PRO A 971 -12.52 22.89 29.28
CA PRO A 971 -11.92 23.22 30.57
C PRO A 971 -12.96 23.70 31.60
N GLY A 972 -13.03 23.05 32.75
CA GLY A 972 -13.97 23.36 33.82
C GLY A 972 -15.44 23.01 33.52
N SER A 973 -15.71 22.16 32.52
CA SER A 973 -17.09 21.73 32.23
C SER A 973 -17.61 20.69 33.25
N GLU A 974 -18.85 20.88 33.71
CA GLU A 974 -19.57 19.96 34.60
C GLU A 974 -20.67 19.24 33.79
N SER A 975 -20.58 17.90 33.67
CA SER A 975 -21.51 17.02 32.97
C SER A 975 -21.41 15.58 33.51
N GLY A 976 -22.17 14.61 33.00
CA GLY A 976 -22.00 13.20 33.39
C GLY A 976 -20.65 12.58 32.99
N GLN A 977 -19.99 13.15 31.98
CA GLN A 977 -18.71 12.71 31.42
C GLN A 977 -17.53 13.64 31.79
N CYS A 978 -17.81 14.81 32.37
CA CYS A 978 -16.82 15.84 32.70
C CYS A 978 -17.06 16.35 34.13
N ASP A 979 -16.17 16.07 35.06
CA ASP A 979 -16.29 16.44 36.47
C ASP A 979 -15.41 17.66 36.80
N GLY A 980 -15.48 18.71 35.98
CA GLY A 980 -14.80 19.99 36.22
C GLY A 980 -13.29 20.01 35.94
N GLY A 981 -12.73 18.96 35.34
CA GLY A 981 -11.29 18.87 35.02
C GLY A 981 -10.76 19.93 34.04
N PRO A 982 -9.44 19.98 33.82
CA PRO A 982 -8.83 20.93 32.90
C PRO A 982 -9.24 20.70 31.44
N GLY A 983 -9.75 19.53 31.08
CA GLY A 983 -10.05 19.19 29.68
C GLY A 983 -8.80 18.76 28.92
N LEU A 984 -8.98 18.04 27.82
CA LEU A 984 -7.85 17.46 27.08
C LEU A 984 -7.06 18.54 26.33
N HIS A 985 -5.73 18.49 26.47
CA HIS A 985 -4.80 19.48 25.92
C HIS A 985 -3.66 18.81 25.13
N PHE A 986 -3.19 19.45 24.06
CA PHE A 986 -1.94 19.10 23.39
C PHE A 986 -0.94 20.25 23.50
N LYS A 987 0.25 19.99 24.06
CA LYS A 987 1.35 20.98 24.26
C LYS A 987 0.88 22.32 24.92
N GLY A 988 -0.21 22.30 25.69
CA GLY A 988 -0.81 23.47 26.35
C GLY A 988 -2.01 24.12 25.64
N THR A 989 -2.42 23.63 24.46
CA THR A 989 -3.62 24.05 23.72
C THR A 989 -4.81 23.13 24.04
N PRO A 990 -5.98 23.63 24.49
CA PRO A 990 -7.16 22.79 24.75
C PRO A 990 -7.83 22.34 23.44
N ILE A 991 -7.96 21.03 23.22
CA ILE A 991 -8.26 20.48 21.88
C ILE A 991 -9.76 20.50 21.51
N LYS A 992 -10.69 20.77 22.45
CA LYS A 992 -12.16 20.67 22.23
C LYS A 992 -12.65 21.38 20.96
N ASN A 993 -12.04 22.50 20.58
CA ASN A 993 -12.45 23.31 19.43
C ASN A 993 -11.33 23.47 18.38
N ASP A 994 -10.32 22.62 18.42
CA ASP A 994 -9.12 22.70 17.59
C ASP A 994 -8.82 21.31 17.01
N PHE A 995 -9.19 21.11 15.75
CA PHE A 995 -9.08 19.82 15.07
C PHE A 995 -7.61 19.41 14.84
N ASP A 996 -6.73 20.36 14.52
CA ASP A 996 -5.31 20.09 14.30
C ASP A 996 -4.63 19.72 15.62
N ALA A 997 -4.93 20.43 16.72
CA ALA A 997 -4.46 20.03 18.05
C ALA A 997 -5.03 18.67 18.51
N ALA A 998 -6.24 18.31 18.09
CA ALA A 998 -6.83 16.99 18.37
C ALA A 998 -6.17 15.87 17.56
N VAL A 999 -5.88 16.09 16.28
CA VAL A 999 -5.08 15.17 15.43
C VAL A 999 -3.66 15.04 15.99
N SER A 1000 -3.04 16.13 16.42
CA SER A 1000 -1.72 16.14 17.08
C SER A 1000 -1.72 15.24 18.33
N TRP A 1001 -2.76 15.36 19.16
CA TRP A 1001 -2.92 14.52 20.35
C TRP A 1001 -3.15 13.05 19.98
N ALA A 1002 -3.97 12.77 18.96
CA ALA A 1002 -4.27 11.40 18.53
C ALA A 1002 -3.01 10.63 18.10
N HIS A 1003 -2.07 11.29 17.42
CA HIS A 1003 -0.75 10.73 17.09
C HIS A 1003 0.08 10.42 18.34
N SER A 1004 0.06 11.30 19.35
CA SER A 1004 0.74 11.04 20.64
C SER A 1004 0.04 10.04 21.56
N PHE A 1005 -1.20 9.62 21.23
CA PHE A 1005 -2.02 8.73 22.06
C PHE A 1005 -2.19 7.35 21.40
N THR A 1006 -1.05 6.67 21.25
CA THR A 1006 -0.96 5.26 20.85
C THR A 1006 -1.53 4.35 21.95
N ASP A 1007 -1.45 3.02 21.79
CA ASP A 1007 -1.96 2.13 22.84
C ASP A 1007 -1.11 2.12 24.11
N GLU A 1008 0.19 2.41 23.99
CA GLU A 1008 1.21 2.38 25.04
C GLU A 1008 1.32 3.71 25.82
N ALA A 1009 0.73 4.79 25.31
CA ALA A 1009 0.73 6.10 25.95
C ALA A 1009 -0.08 6.10 27.27
N ASP A 1010 0.50 6.65 28.35
CA ASP A 1010 -0.17 6.67 29.67
C ASP A 1010 -1.45 7.54 29.64
N PRO A 1011 -2.64 6.95 29.86
CA PRO A 1011 -3.89 7.72 29.94
C PRO A 1011 -3.95 8.67 31.14
N LEU A 1012 -3.13 8.48 32.19
CA LEU A 1012 -3.22 9.25 33.44
C LEU A 1012 -2.81 10.71 33.27
N ASP A 1013 -1.73 11.00 32.53
CA ASP A 1013 -1.30 12.39 32.23
C ASP A 1013 -1.95 12.96 30.96
N SER A 1014 -2.94 12.26 30.38
CA SER A 1014 -3.60 12.64 29.13
C SER A 1014 -5.13 12.49 29.23
N LEU A 1015 -5.67 11.34 28.85
CA LEU A 1015 -7.12 11.09 28.73
C LEU A 1015 -7.87 11.26 30.07
N CYS A 1016 -7.30 10.89 31.21
CA CYS A 1016 -7.95 11.07 32.52
C CYS A 1016 -8.13 12.55 32.88
N LEU A 1017 -7.17 13.40 32.53
CA LEU A 1017 -7.22 14.85 32.76
C LEU A 1017 -8.24 15.58 31.86
N ASN A 1018 -8.81 14.90 30.87
CA ASN A 1018 -10.00 15.38 30.16
C ASN A 1018 -11.16 15.62 31.13
N CYS A 1019 -11.38 14.71 32.07
CA CYS A 1019 -12.60 14.65 32.86
C CYS A 1019 -12.48 15.37 34.21
N HIS A 1020 -11.38 15.19 34.94
CA HIS A 1020 -11.17 15.70 36.30
C HIS A 1020 -9.70 16.13 36.54
N GLU A 1021 -9.37 16.67 37.73
CA GLU A 1021 -7.97 16.90 38.15
C GLU A 1021 -7.22 15.56 38.39
N ASP A 1022 -5.96 15.58 38.81
CA ASP A 1022 -5.23 14.33 39.12
C ASP A 1022 -5.83 13.66 40.38
N GLU A 1023 -6.47 12.51 40.14
CA GLU A 1023 -7.14 11.67 41.14
C GLU A 1023 -6.55 10.26 41.19
N ARG A 1024 -5.27 10.09 40.78
CA ARG A 1024 -4.53 8.79 40.82
C ARG A 1024 -4.61 8.10 42.18
N ASN A 1025 -4.70 8.87 43.26
CA ASN A 1025 -4.82 8.40 44.64
C ASN A 1025 -6.20 7.81 45.01
N LYS A 1026 -7.21 7.91 44.13
CA LYS A 1026 -8.55 7.30 44.29
C LYS A 1026 -8.75 6.02 43.48
N VAL A 1027 -7.83 5.69 42.58
CA VAL A 1027 -7.87 4.41 41.84
C VAL A 1027 -7.69 3.25 42.82
N SER A 1028 -8.70 2.40 42.95
CA SER A 1028 -8.69 1.29 43.92
C SER A 1028 -9.79 0.27 43.62
N VAL A 1029 -9.52 -1.00 43.93
CA VAL A 1029 -10.45 -2.13 43.78
C VAL A 1029 -11.60 -2.11 44.81
N SER A 1030 -11.60 -1.16 45.76
CA SER A 1030 -12.65 -0.94 46.75
C SER A 1030 -13.57 0.24 46.48
N GLU A 1031 -13.22 1.13 45.54
CA GLU A 1031 -13.96 2.37 45.30
C GLU A 1031 -14.90 2.19 44.11
N ASP A 1032 -16.20 2.30 44.36
CA ASP A 1032 -17.27 2.12 43.36
C ASP A 1032 -17.18 3.15 42.23
N ASP A 1033 -16.88 4.42 42.55
CA ASP A 1033 -16.68 5.45 41.54
C ASP A 1033 -15.55 5.14 40.55
N TRP A 1034 -14.46 4.46 40.96
CA TRP A 1034 -13.46 3.96 40.01
C TRP A 1034 -14.06 2.86 39.13
N LEU A 1035 -14.56 1.78 39.75
CA LEU A 1035 -15.02 0.58 39.05
C LEU A 1035 -16.18 0.84 38.08
N GLU A 1036 -16.97 1.89 38.28
CA GLU A 1036 -18.05 2.29 37.38
C GLU A 1036 -17.61 3.19 36.20
N HIS A 1037 -16.32 3.49 35.98
CA HIS A 1037 -15.90 4.42 34.91
C HIS A 1037 -16.30 3.98 33.49
N ALA A 1038 -16.12 2.70 33.13
CA ALA A 1038 -16.55 2.17 31.84
C ALA A 1038 -18.08 2.09 31.73
N LEU A 1039 -18.76 1.67 32.81
CA LEU A 1039 -20.22 1.64 32.93
C LEU A 1039 -20.85 3.03 32.73
N LYS A 1040 -20.21 4.07 33.28
CA LYS A 1040 -20.59 5.49 33.15
C LYS A 1040 -20.19 6.10 31.80
N LYS A 1041 -19.61 5.34 30.87
CA LYS A 1041 -19.11 5.78 29.55
C LYS A 1041 -18.10 6.94 29.64
N ARG A 1042 -17.15 6.85 30.58
CA ARG A 1042 -16.10 7.87 30.84
C ARG A 1042 -14.76 7.53 30.19
N VAL A 1043 -14.37 6.25 30.23
CA VAL A 1043 -13.21 5.66 29.54
C VAL A 1043 -13.55 4.21 29.15
N THR A 1044 -12.77 3.55 28.29
CA THR A 1044 -12.96 2.11 28.01
C THR A 1044 -12.43 1.24 29.14
N ARG A 1045 -12.86 -0.04 29.19
CA ARG A 1045 -12.28 -1.03 30.10
C ARG A 1045 -10.78 -1.24 29.84
N ARG A 1046 -10.32 -1.21 28.58
CA ARG A 1046 -8.88 -1.27 28.21
C ARG A 1046 -8.08 -0.11 28.82
N ILE A 1047 -8.62 1.10 28.84
CA ILE A 1047 -7.99 2.25 29.51
C ILE A 1047 -7.94 2.04 31.04
N MET A 1048 -9.01 1.52 31.65
CA MET A 1048 -8.99 1.17 33.08
C MET A 1048 -7.96 0.06 33.39
N ASP A 1049 -7.86 -0.95 32.54
CA ASP A 1049 -6.90 -2.05 32.64
C ASP A 1049 -5.44 -1.54 32.56
N GLN A 1050 -5.17 -0.56 31.70
CA GLN A 1050 -3.88 0.11 31.59
C GLN A 1050 -3.55 0.97 32.82
N VAL A 1051 -4.51 1.74 33.34
CA VAL A 1051 -4.37 2.51 34.59
C VAL A 1051 -4.07 1.60 35.77
N GLU A 1052 -4.83 0.51 35.92
CA GLU A 1052 -4.65 -0.47 37.00
C GLU A 1052 -3.29 -1.20 36.89
N THR A 1053 -2.88 -1.55 35.67
CA THR A 1053 -1.58 -2.18 35.42
C THR A 1053 -0.42 -1.22 35.70
N SER A 1054 -0.54 0.05 35.30
CA SER A 1054 0.51 1.07 35.54
C SER A 1054 0.67 1.44 37.01
N LEU A 1055 -0.42 1.47 37.79
CA LEU A 1055 -0.39 1.83 39.21
C LEU A 1055 -0.17 0.64 40.16
N PHE A 1056 -0.59 -0.57 39.79
CA PHE A 1056 -0.58 -1.74 40.69
C PHE A 1056 0.10 -3.00 40.11
N GLY A 1057 0.55 -2.97 38.86
CA GLY A 1057 1.23 -4.08 38.19
C GLY A 1057 0.31 -5.19 37.64
N SER A 1058 -1.02 -5.03 37.75
CA SER A 1058 -2.01 -5.99 37.24
C SER A 1058 -3.41 -5.39 37.20
N VAL A 1059 -4.24 -5.81 36.23
CA VAL A 1059 -5.69 -5.52 36.23
C VAL A 1059 -6.38 -6.05 37.50
N PHE A 1060 -7.38 -5.31 37.98
CA PHE A 1060 -8.12 -5.67 39.19
C PHE A 1060 -8.99 -6.92 38.99
N GLY A 1061 -8.92 -7.82 39.98
CA GLY A 1061 -9.62 -9.11 39.94
C GLY A 1061 -8.85 -10.25 39.31
N SER A 1062 -7.67 -10.02 38.72
CA SER A 1062 -6.79 -11.05 38.12
C SER A 1062 -6.34 -12.21 39.04
N THR A 1063 -6.53 -12.10 40.37
CA THR A 1063 -6.06 -13.11 41.34
C THR A 1063 -7.12 -13.58 42.36
N ASP A 1064 -8.09 -12.72 42.72
CA ASP A 1064 -9.25 -13.09 43.55
C ASP A 1064 -10.45 -12.18 43.22
N PRO A 1065 -11.09 -12.34 42.05
CA PRO A 1065 -12.12 -11.41 41.60
C PRO A 1065 -13.35 -11.46 42.50
N LEU A 1066 -13.70 -12.66 42.96
CA LEU A 1066 -14.88 -12.91 43.78
C LEU A 1066 -14.83 -12.26 45.17
N ASN A 1067 -13.65 -11.93 45.70
CA ASN A 1067 -13.49 -11.20 46.95
C ASN A 1067 -12.97 -9.75 46.78
N THR A 1068 -12.54 -9.36 45.58
CA THR A 1068 -12.03 -8.01 45.27
C THR A 1068 -12.99 -7.23 44.36
N VAL A 1069 -12.79 -7.24 43.04
CA VAL A 1069 -13.54 -6.39 42.09
C VAL A 1069 -15.05 -6.62 42.15
N CYS A 1070 -15.50 -7.88 42.29
CA CYS A 1070 -16.93 -8.20 42.47
C CYS A 1070 -17.51 -7.71 43.82
N ARG A 1071 -16.67 -7.30 44.77
CA ARG A 1071 -17.08 -6.79 46.09
C ARG A 1071 -17.03 -5.27 46.20
N GLY A 1072 -16.20 -4.60 45.41
CA GLY A 1072 -16.26 -3.15 45.24
C GLY A 1072 -17.61 -2.72 44.66
N CYS A 1073 -18.09 -3.42 43.62
CA CYS A 1073 -19.37 -3.10 42.99
C CYS A 1073 -20.61 -3.54 43.79
N HIS A 1074 -20.61 -4.69 44.46
CA HIS A 1074 -21.81 -5.20 45.13
C HIS A 1074 -21.58 -6.30 46.21
N ASP A 1075 -22.62 -6.52 47.03
CA ASP A 1075 -22.82 -7.71 47.89
C ASP A 1075 -22.59 -9.06 47.17
N ASP A 1076 -22.57 -10.18 47.89
CA ASP A 1076 -22.41 -11.50 47.26
C ASP A 1076 -23.54 -11.81 46.25
N LYS A 1077 -23.19 -11.87 44.96
CA LYS A 1077 -24.07 -12.29 43.85
C LYS A 1077 -23.59 -13.56 43.15
N ARG A 1078 -22.66 -14.35 43.72
CA ARG A 1078 -22.11 -15.55 43.04
C ARG A 1078 -23.18 -16.54 42.58
N GLN A 1079 -24.30 -16.61 43.32
CA GLN A 1079 -25.46 -17.45 42.99
C GLN A 1079 -26.32 -16.94 41.82
N LYS A 1080 -26.01 -15.77 41.24
CA LYS A 1080 -26.60 -15.24 39.99
C LYS A 1080 -25.75 -15.50 38.74
N VAL A 1081 -24.48 -15.88 38.89
CA VAL A 1081 -23.57 -16.05 37.75
C VAL A 1081 -23.98 -17.30 36.97
N ALA A 1082 -24.57 -17.10 35.79
CA ALA A 1082 -25.06 -18.17 34.92
C ALA A 1082 -25.14 -17.70 33.46
N CYS A 1083 -24.90 -18.61 32.52
CA CYS A 1083 -24.76 -18.28 31.10
C CYS A 1083 -26.06 -17.89 30.37
N ASN A 1084 -27.21 -18.05 31.04
CA ASN A 1084 -28.52 -17.62 30.58
C ASN A 1084 -29.02 -16.32 31.26
N GLU A 1085 -28.24 -15.74 32.18
CA GLU A 1085 -28.60 -14.51 32.88
C GLU A 1085 -27.99 -13.30 32.15
N LYS A 1086 -28.84 -12.46 31.55
CA LYS A 1086 -28.41 -11.31 30.75
C LYS A 1086 -27.56 -10.32 31.56
N GLU A 1087 -27.95 -10.11 32.83
CA GLU A 1087 -27.25 -9.28 33.82
C GLU A 1087 -25.78 -9.70 34.01
N TRP A 1088 -25.44 -10.99 33.87
CA TRP A 1088 -24.06 -11.45 33.95
C TRP A 1088 -23.25 -11.10 32.70
N LYS A 1089 -23.80 -11.32 31.50
CA LYS A 1089 -23.14 -10.98 30.23
C LYS A 1089 -22.99 -9.48 30.01
N GLU A 1090 -23.93 -8.69 30.52
CA GLU A 1090 -23.87 -7.22 30.50
C GLU A 1090 -22.63 -6.66 31.22
N HIS A 1091 -21.99 -7.42 32.13
CA HIS A 1091 -20.73 -6.99 32.75
C HIS A 1091 -19.57 -6.82 31.75
N LEU A 1092 -19.52 -7.60 30.65
CA LEU A 1092 -18.55 -7.40 29.57
C LEU A 1092 -18.90 -6.19 28.72
N LEU A 1093 -20.17 -6.09 28.27
CA LEU A 1093 -20.66 -5.02 27.41
C LEU A 1093 -20.53 -3.62 28.06
N GLU A 1094 -20.76 -3.54 29.37
CA GLU A 1094 -20.61 -2.32 30.16
C GLU A 1094 -19.19 -2.12 30.74
N GLY A 1095 -18.25 -3.04 30.46
CA GLY A 1095 -16.85 -2.94 30.90
C GLY A 1095 -16.66 -2.95 32.42
N ARG A 1096 -17.53 -3.61 33.18
CA ARG A 1096 -17.48 -3.65 34.67
C ARG A 1096 -16.27 -4.43 35.21
N VAL A 1097 -15.70 -5.31 34.40
CA VAL A 1097 -14.54 -6.16 34.67
C VAL A 1097 -13.74 -6.36 33.38
N ASN A 1098 -12.46 -6.68 33.48
CA ASN A 1098 -11.65 -7.13 32.36
C ASN A 1098 -12.20 -8.45 31.76
N ASP A 1099 -11.99 -8.66 30.47
CA ASP A 1099 -12.59 -9.78 29.73
C ASP A 1099 -12.13 -11.15 30.23
N GLY A 1100 -10.83 -11.33 30.46
CA GLY A 1100 -10.27 -12.57 31.01
C GLY A 1100 -10.71 -12.82 32.45
N VAL A 1101 -10.85 -11.75 33.25
CA VAL A 1101 -11.37 -11.84 34.63
C VAL A 1101 -12.85 -12.29 34.64
N TRP A 1102 -13.64 -11.88 33.65
CA TRP A 1102 -15.02 -12.35 33.48
C TRP A 1102 -15.09 -13.80 32.99
N GLU A 1103 -14.17 -14.20 32.09
CA GLU A 1103 -14.06 -15.56 31.58
C GLU A 1103 -13.67 -16.53 32.71
N ASP A 1104 -12.65 -16.21 33.51
CA ASP A 1104 -12.24 -16.97 34.70
C ASP A 1104 -13.39 -17.16 35.70
N VAL A 1105 -14.16 -16.10 35.99
CA VAL A 1105 -15.32 -16.18 36.88
C VAL A 1105 -16.44 -17.03 36.29
N SER A 1106 -16.67 -16.93 34.98
CA SER A 1106 -17.65 -17.75 34.27
C SER A 1106 -17.27 -19.23 34.29
N LEU A 1107 -16.01 -19.55 34.00
CA LEU A 1107 -15.45 -20.90 34.08
C LEU A 1107 -15.53 -21.46 35.51
N GLN A 1108 -15.12 -20.68 36.51
CA GLN A 1108 -15.12 -21.08 37.91
C GLN A 1108 -16.52 -21.36 38.48
N LEU A 1109 -17.53 -20.57 38.11
CA LEU A 1109 -18.87 -20.65 38.69
C LEU A 1109 -19.89 -21.43 37.84
N THR A 1110 -19.71 -21.51 36.52
CA THR A 1110 -20.65 -22.17 35.59
C THR A 1110 -20.07 -23.41 34.91
N GLY A 1111 -18.73 -23.54 34.84
CA GLY A 1111 -18.06 -24.58 34.06
C GLY A 1111 -17.92 -24.29 32.57
N SER A 1112 -18.17 -23.06 32.11
CA SER A 1112 -17.94 -22.61 30.73
C SER A 1112 -17.67 -21.10 30.66
N THR A 1113 -17.18 -20.63 29.53
CA THR A 1113 -17.04 -19.20 29.17
C THR A 1113 -18.39 -18.51 28.88
N CYS A 1114 -19.52 -19.22 29.05
CA CYS A 1114 -20.87 -18.74 28.74
C CYS A 1114 -21.11 -18.25 27.29
N GLY A 1115 -20.25 -18.67 26.36
CA GLY A 1115 -20.33 -18.33 24.94
C GLY A 1115 -19.59 -17.05 24.55
N TRP A 1116 -18.85 -16.45 25.49
CA TRP A 1116 -17.67 -15.66 25.14
C TRP A 1116 -16.62 -16.64 24.59
#